data_AF-A0A077Z3F7-F1
#
_entry.id   AF-A0A077Z3F7-F1
#
_cell.length_a   1.000
_cell.length_b   1.000
_cell.length_c   1.000
_cell.angle_alpha   90.00
_cell.angle_beta   90.00
_cell.angle_gamma   90.00
#
_symmetry.space_group_name_H-M   'P 1'
#
loop_
_entity.id
_entity.type
_entity.pdbx_description
1 polymer ?
#
loop_
_entity_poly.entity_id
_entity_poly.type
_entity_poly.pdbx_seq_one_letter_code
_entity_poly.pdbx_strand_id
1 'polypeptide(L)'
;MLPFLDAALRNIHKQYYDDFVDRLNYYYTTLILLFLAILVSAKQYVGQPIQCWVPAQFRGGWEQYAENYCFVQNTYFLPFDKDVPREIVERDYRKIGYYQWVPIVLAIQALLFYMPNMLWKLLNWQSGINVKAVLEMATTAHLFETNKRQNTIKNLCRYLEDTLALQADKKGRSIRVLCLRLSRSSGNYLTCLYNFIKFLYLINVCGQFFLMNGFLSTSYSFWGLQILTDLANGREWPDSGHFPRVTLCDFDIRDLGNVHRHTVQCVLMINMFNEKIYLFLWFWMFLVGSATAGNLLYWICSSMSSNFREEMIQSHLRITTDFGDTLSEKRLTQRFVRHALLPDGVLLLRFIKNHSGDMLTTELIASLFKDYVERNHLADTADPKKDLSRQSPSDNGRDADHGFFDAEKYPSDGTNGSMNAPLLPSAPVISDKNNTLKAGEKRGFASPPPAVPPKPKEHPQDDFTDRLNYYYSTLILLILAIMVSAKQYVGQPIQCWVPAQFRGGWEEYAENYCFIQNTYFVPFDTSIPSDPMKRKIQKIGYYQWVPIMLAMQALMFYLPNTFWNYMSWYSGFRLKSILQMAQEASGIDAQKKEHTINVISHYIKHSIASRTSGHNMYFPYLGAKAGRQLNNIYVTAKLLFMLNVLIQFVIMNGFLGTNYTFWGIQIMIDLVQGKEWSDSGHFPRVTLCDFEVRTMASVHKHTVQCVLMINMFNEKIYLFLWYWMFLVAICTTLNFAYWCCISFADTFDEKFIEYHLKLARKESGDVLTKVQIKEFIRQCLKPDGVLLIRFIENCASDVLATDLIDHMYR
;
A
#
# COMPACT_ATOMS: atom_id res chain seq x y z
N MET A 1 -16.85 21.81 -6.68
CA MET A 1 -15.81 20.78 -6.92
C MET A 1 -15.47 20.00 -5.65
N LEU A 2 -15.16 20.67 -4.52
CA LEU A 2 -14.85 20.04 -3.22
C LEU A 2 -15.88 19.01 -2.69
N PRO A 3 -17.21 19.22 -2.74
CA PRO A 3 -18.19 18.22 -2.26
C PRO A 3 -18.19 16.93 -3.09
N PHE A 4 -18.03 17.06 -4.42
CA PHE A 4 -17.91 15.93 -5.32
C PHE A 4 -16.61 15.17 -5.09
N LEU A 5 -15.51 15.88 -4.80
CA LEU A 5 -14.23 15.27 -4.44
C LEU A 5 -14.34 14.52 -3.11
N ASP A 6 -14.97 15.09 -2.08
CA ASP A 6 -15.21 14.40 -0.80
C ASP A 6 -16.07 13.15 -0.98
N ALA A 7 -17.18 13.24 -1.73
CA ALA A 7 -18.02 12.10 -2.05
C ALA A 7 -17.25 11.02 -2.85
N ALA A 8 -16.44 11.41 -3.84
CA ALA A 8 -15.61 10.50 -4.61
C ALA A 8 -14.56 9.80 -3.73
N LEU A 9 -13.84 10.57 -2.89
CA LEU A 9 -12.84 10.04 -1.97
C LEU A 9 -13.45 9.09 -0.92
N ARG A 10 -14.65 9.39 -0.39
CA ARG A 10 -15.38 8.51 0.52
C ARG A 10 -15.79 7.18 -0.13
N ASN A 11 -16.07 7.20 -1.43
CA ASN A 11 -16.40 5.98 -2.18
C ASN A 11 -15.17 5.10 -2.49
N ILE A 12 -13.97 5.67 -2.43
CA ILE A 12 -12.70 4.95 -2.56
C ILE A 12 -12.34 4.36 -1.18
N HIS A 13 -12.99 3.26 -0.80
CA HIS A 13 -12.61 2.45 0.35
C HIS A 13 -12.07 1.08 -0.09
N LYS A 14 -11.16 0.54 0.74
CA LYS A 14 -10.67 -0.84 0.60
C LYS A 14 -11.86 -1.78 0.69
N GLN A 15 -11.94 -2.74 -0.23
CA GLN A 15 -13.05 -3.70 -0.26
C GLN A 15 -12.70 -4.91 0.62
N TYR A 16 -13.68 -5.79 0.86
CA TYR A 16 -13.47 -7.03 1.61
C TYR A 16 -13.17 -8.25 0.73
N TYR A 17 -13.11 -8.08 -0.59
CA TYR A 17 -12.92 -9.16 -1.58
C TYR A 17 -11.74 -8.87 -2.52
N ASP A 18 -10.89 -7.91 -2.17
CA ASP A 18 -9.74 -7.49 -2.97
C ASP A 18 -8.46 -8.18 -2.47
N ASP A 19 -7.52 -8.43 -3.38
CA ASP A 19 -6.14 -8.73 -2.99
C ASP A 19 -5.29 -7.45 -2.93
N PHE A 20 -4.03 -7.58 -2.51
CA PHE A 20 -3.12 -6.43 -2.42
C PHE A 20 -2.90 -5.75 -3.78
N VAL A 21 -2.87 -6.51 -4.87
CA VAL A 21 -2.60 -6.00 -6.22
C VAL A 21 -3.83 -5.32 -6.81
N ASP A 22 -5.03 -5.79 -6.50
CA ASP A 22 -6.29 -5.10 -6.80
C ASP A 22 -6.27 -3.72 -6.11
N ARG A 23 -5.96 -3.67 -4.81
CA ARG A 23 -5.81 -2.42 -4.05
C ARG A 23 -4.73 -1.52 -4.65
N LEU A 24 -3.62 -2.09 -5.13
CA LEU A 24 -2.55 -1.34 -5.79
C LEU A 24 -3.07 -0.58 -7.02
N ASN A 25 -3.95 -1.22 -7.80
CA ASN A 25 -4.57 -0.61 -8.98
C ASN A 25 -5.64 0.42 -8.62
N TYR A 26 -6.79 0.00 -8.06
CA TYR A 26 -7.95 0.89 -7.97
C TYR A 26 -7.92 1.86 -6.78
N TYR A 27 -7.12 1.57 -5.75
CA TYR A 27 -7.06 2.38 -4.52
C TYR A 27 -5.79 3.22 -4.50
N TYR A 28 -4.61 2.59 -4.41
CA TYR A 28 -3.35 3.31 -4.25
C TYR A 28 -2.98 4.14 -5.50
N THR A 29 -3.01 3.54 -6.69
CA THR A 29 -2.66 4.28 -7.92
C THR A 29 -3.65 5.40 -8.22
N THR A 30 -4.96 5.16 -8.05
CA THR A 30 -5.98 6.21 -8.18
C THR A 30 -5.75 7.37 -7.21
N LEU A 31 -5.45 7.12 -5.92
CA LEU A 31 -5.17 8.17 -4.95
C LEU A 31 -3.90 8.97 -5.28
N ILE A 32 -2.84 8.30 -5.71
CA ILE A 32 -1.59 8.94 -6.14
C ILE A 32 -1.84 9.86 -7.33
N LEU A 33 -2.55 9.37 -8.36
CA LEU A 33 -2.87 10.17 -9.56
C LEU A 33 -3.76 11.38 -9.22
N LEU A 34 -4.77 11.22 -8.35
CA LEU A 34 -5.61 12.33 -7.90
C LEU A 34 -4.80 13.37 -7.12
N PHE A 35 -3.91 12.94 -6.23
CA PHE A 35 -3.02 13.83 -5.50
C PHE A 35 -2.12 14.64 -6.44
N LEU A 36 -1.50 13.98 -7.42
CA LEU A 36 -0.65 14.64 -8.42
C LEU A 36 -1.45 15.61 -9.30
N ALA A 37 -2.67 15.25 -9.71
CA ALA A 37 -3.56 16.13 -10.47
C ALA A 37 -3.89 17.41 -9.69
N ILE A 38 -4.18 17.30 -8.39
CA ILE A 38 -4.45 18.45 -7.50
C ILE A 38 -3.19 19.31 -7.34
N LEU A 39 -2.02 18.69 -7.16
CA LEU A 39 -0.74 19.39 -6.99
C LEU A 39 -0.40 20.23 -8.23
N VAL A 40 -0.47 19.63 -9.43
CA VAL A 40 -0.20 20.37 -10.68
C VAL A 40 -1.26 21.44 -10.91
N SER A 41 -2.54 21.16 -10.62
CA SER A 41 -3.62 22.16 -10.72
C SER A 41 -3.37 23.38 -9.83
N ALA A 42 -2.85 23.18 -8.61
CA ALA A 42 -2.55 24.29 -7.71
C ALA A 42 -1.49 25.24 -8.32
N LYS A 43 -0.41 24.70 -8.89
CA LYS A 43 0.61 25.53 -9.56
C LYS A 43 0.10 26.15 -10.87
N GLN A 44 -0.76 25.45 -11.60
CA GLN A 44 -1.26 25.89 -12.91
C GLN A 44 -2.34 26.98 -12.82
N TYR A 45 -3.25 26.90 -11.84
CA TYR A 45 -4.40 27.81 -11.74
C TYR A 45 -4.27 28.86 -10.64
N VAL A 46 -3.53 28.57 -9.56
CA VAL A 46 -3.35 29.51 -8.44
C VAL A 46 -2.00 30.24 -8.53
N GLY A 47 -0.96 29.54 -9.00
CA GLY A 47 0.36 30.13 -9.22
C GLY A 47 0.53 30.73 -10.62
N GLN A 48 1.70 31.35 -10.85
CA GLN A 48 2.16 31.71 -12.20
C GLN A 48 2.88 30.50 -12.84
N PRO A 49 2.33 29.89 -13.91
CA PRO A 49 2.95 28.72 -14.56
C PRO A 49 4.07 29.07 -15.53
N ILE A 50 4.05 30.30 -16.05
CA ILE A 50 4.96 30.83 -17.07
C ILE A 50 5.31 32.28 -16.75
N GLN A 51 6.55 32.69 -17.04
CA GLN A 51 7.00 34.08 -17.01
C GLN A 51 7.81 34.37 -18.27
N CYS A 52 7.60 35.52 -18.89
CA CYS A 52 8.18 35.82 -20.20
C CYS A 52 9.04 37.09 -20.21
N TRP A 53 10.16 37.03 -20.90
CA TRP A 53 10.98 38.18 -21.26
C TRP A 53 10.31 38.97 -22.39
N VAL A 54 9.41 39.88 -22.01
CA VAL A 54 8.67 40.74 -22.94
C VAL A 54 9.46 42.01 -23.31
N PRO A 55 9.15 42.74 -24.38
CA PRO A 55 9.80 44.02 -24.65
C PRO A 55 9.60 45.03 -23.50
N ALA A 56 10.61 45.86 -23.18
CA ALA A 56 10.59 46.78 -22.02
C ALA A 56 9.43 47.80 -22.03
N GLN A 57 8.86 48.08 -23.21
CA GLN A 57 7.69 48.93 -23.35
C GLN A 57 6.41 48.30 -22.76
N PHE A 58 6.37 46.96 -22.56
CA PHE A 58 5.22 46.26 -22.04
C PHE A 58 5.20 46.36 -20.52
N ARG A 59 4.23 47.11 -19.98
CA ARG A 59 4.07 47.31 -18.54
C ARG A 59 2.88 46.52 -18.03
N GLY A 60 3.07 45.76 -16.94
CA GLY A 60 2.03 45.17 -16.11
C GLY A 60 0.95 44.39 -16.88
N GLY A 61 -0.10 45.07 -17.33
CA GLY A 61 -1.19 44.44 -18.09
C GLY A 61 -0.75 43.84 -19.43
N TRP A 62 0.19 44.47 -20.15
CA TRP A 62 0.69 43.92 -21.43
C TRP A 62 1.60 42.71 -21.24
N GLU A 63 2.35 42.70 -20.13
CA GLU A 63 3.18 41.56 -19.71
C GLU A 63 2.29 40.36 -19.37
N GLN A 64 1.30 40.56 -18.49
CA GLN A 64 0.32 39.52 -18.15
C GLN A 64 -0.48 39.03 -19.37
N TYR A 65 -0.81 39.92 -20.30
CA TYR A 65 -1.46 39.52 -21.55
C TYR A 65 -0.55 38.60 -22.37
N ALA A 66 0.72 38.99 -22.58
CA ALA A 66 1.68 38.21 -23.34
C ALA A 66 1.92 36.84 -22.69
N GLU A 67 2.10 36.79 -21.36
CA GLU A 67 2.29 35.55 -20.61
C GLU A 67 1.08 34.62 -20.71
N ASN A 68 -0.13 35.14 -20.49
CA ASN A 68 -1.36 34.35 -20.61
C ASN A 68 -1.61 33.89 -22.04
N TYR A 69 -1.33 34.74 -23.03
CA TYR A 69 -1.41 34.38 -24.44
C TYR A 69 -0.45 33.23 -24.76
N CYS A 70 0.81 33.35 -24.36
CA CYS A 70 1.85 32.34 -24.56
C CYS A 70 1.54 31.05 -23.81
N PHE A 71 0.95 31.16 -22.62
CA PHE A 71 0.48 29.99 -21.90
C PHE A 71 -0.58 29.25 -22.69
N VAL A 72 -1.59 29.93 -23.24
CA VAL A 72 -2.76 29.35 -23.94
C VAL A 72 -2.47 28.87 -25.36
N GLN A 73 -1.67 29.60 -26.15
CA GLN A 73 -1.39 29.30 -27.56
C GLN A 73 -0.28 28.25 -27.77
N ASN A 74 0.35 27.79 -26.69
CA ASN A 74 1.52 26.93 -26.67
C ASN A 74 2.83 27.65 -27.02
N THR A 75 3.94 27.05 -26.60
CA THR A 75 5.29 27.55 -26.82
C THR A 75 6.12 26.51 -27.57
N TYR A 76 7.23 26.90 -28.20
CA TYR A 76 8.11 25.99 -28.93
C TYR A 76 9.51 25.97 -28.33
N PHE A 77 10.18 24.82 -28.39
CA PHE A 77 11.54 24.66 -27.89
C PHE A 77 12.58 24.83 -28.99
N LEU A 78 13.63 25.60 -28.69
CA LEU A 78 14.77 25.80 -29.57
C LEU A 78 16.05 25.89 -28.73
N PRO A 79 17.05 25.01 -28.97
CA PRO A 79 18.36 25.08 -28.32
C PRO A 79 19.08 26.42 -28.52
N PHE A 80 19.90 26.82 -27.53
CA PHE A 80 20.59 28.13 -27.51
C PHE A 80 21.65 28.31 -28.63
N ASP A 81 22.12 27.21 -29.22
CA ASP A 81 23.05 27.16 -30.36
C ASP A 81 22.38 27.37 -31.73
N LYS A 82 21.04 27.26 -31.81
CA LYS A 82 20.30 27.41 -33.07
C LYS A 82 19.58 28.75 -33.17
N ASP A 83 19.80 29.47 -34.27
CA ASP A 83 19.07 30.70 -34.57
C ASP A 83 17.56 30.47 -34.70
N VAL A 84 16.76 31.50 -34.39
CA VAL A 84 15.30 31.44 -34.52
C VAL A 84 14.93 31.30 -36.00
N PRO A 85 14.28 30.19 -36.42
CA PRO A 85 13.91 29.99 -37.83
C PRO A 85 13.07 31.14 -38.37
N ARG A 86 13.34 31.61 -39.58
CA ARG A 86 12.49 32.64 -40.22
C ARG A 86 11.15 32.08 -40.65
N GLU A 87 11.12 30.81 -41.01
CA GLU A 87 9.91 30.13 -41.44
C GLU A 87 8.99 29.85 -40.24
N ILE A 88 7.74 30.31 -40.36
CA ILE A 88 6.73 30.21 -39.30
C ILE A 88 6.29 28.76 -39.12
N VAL A 89 6.19 28.02 -40.24
CA VAL A 89 5.78 26.62 -40.28
C VAL A 89 6.71 25.74 -39.44
N GLU A 90 8.02 26.00 -39.48
CA GLU A 90 8.99 25.27 -38.66
C GLU A 90 8.79 25.53 -37.16
N ARG A 91 8.49 26.79 -36.79
CA ARG A 91 8.19 27.12 -35.39
C ARG A 91 6.91 26.44 -34.91
N ASP A 92 5.89 26.40 -35.77
CA ASP A 92 4.61 25.74 -35.48
C ASP A 92 4.77 24.22 -35.28
N TYR A 93 5.62 23.57 -36.08
CA TYR A 93 5.91 22.13 -35.92
C TYR A 93 6.62 21.81 -34.59
N ARG A 94 7.34 22.78 -34.02
CA ARG A 94 8.07 22.64 -32.75
C ARG A 94 7.22 23.01 -31.52
N LYS A 95 5.94 23.35 -31.68
CA LYS A 95 5.05 23.73 -30.56
C LYS A 95 4.80 22.55 -29.63
N ILE A 96 4.80 22.86 -28.33
CA ILE A 96 4.62 21.92 -27.23
C ILE A 96 3.40 22.37 -26.45
N GLY A 97 2.35 21.54 -26.40
CA GLY A 97 1.09 21.88 -25.72
C GLY A 97 0.64 20.93 -24.61
N TYR A 98 1.41 19.87 -24.31
CA TYR A 98 0.97 18.88 -23.33
C TYR A 98 0.83 19.46 -21.91
N TYR A 99 1.68 20.43 -21.51
CA TYR A 99 1.75 20.91 -20.13
C TYR A 99 0.43 21.51 -19.61
N GLN A 100 -0.41 22.06 -20.49
CA GLN A 100 -1.73 22.60 -20.15
C GLN A 100 -2.71 21.50 -19.74
N TRP A 101 -2.57 20.32 -20.32
CA TRP A 101 -3.52 19.20 -20.20
C TRP A 101 -3.12 18.19 -19.12
N VAL A 102 -1.94 18.35 -18.51
CA VAL A 102 -1.40 17.41 -17.51
C VAL A 102 -2.41 17.11 -16.39
N PRO A 103 -3.04 18.10 -15.72
CA PRO A 103 -3.98 17.79 -14.65
C PRO A 103 -5.21 16.99 -15.10
N ILE A 104 -5.73 17.31 -16.29
CA ILE A 104 -6.90 16.65 -16.87
C ILE A 104 -6.55 15.21 -17.23
N VAL A 105 -5.39 15.01 -17.85
CA VAL A 105 -4.90 13.66 -18.20
C VAL A 105 -4.71 12.83 -16.93
N LEU A 106 -4.03 13.35 -15.90
CA LEU A 106 -3.86 12.66 -14.62
C LEU A 106 -5.20 12.26 -13.99
N ALA A 107 -6.22 13.12 -14.05
CA ALA A 107 -7.57 12.82 -13.57
C ALA A 107 -8.26 11.71 -14.39
N ILE A 108 -8.11 11.72 -15.72
CA ILE A 108 -8.62 10.65 -16.60
C ILE A 108 -7.91 9.33 -16.29
N GLN A 109 -6.58 9.33 -16.11
CA GLN A 109 -5.82 8.15 -15.72
C GLN A 109 -6.32 7.58 -14.38
N ALA A 110 -6.59 8.45 -13.39
CA ALA A 110 -7.12 8.03 -12.10
C ALA A 110 -8.50 7.33 -12.24
N LEU A 111 -9.37 7.87 -13.09
CA LEU A 111 -10.68 7.30 -13.40
C LEU A 111 -10.55 5.92 -14.05
N LEU A 112 -9.64 5.77 -15.02
CA LEU A 112 -9.40 4.50 -15.71
C LEU A 112 -8.89 3.39 -14.77
N PHE A 113 -8.08 3.72 -13.75
CA PHE A 113 -7.69 2.76 -12.70
C PHE A 113 -8.84 2.34 -11.78
N TYR A 114 -9.78 3.24 -11.52
CA TYR A 114 -10.95 2.93 -10.70
C TYR A 114 -12.03 2.14 -11.46
N MET A 115 -12.08 2.28 -12.79
CA MET A 115 -13.13 1.71 -13.64
C MET A 115 -13.32 0.19 -13.49
N PRO A 116 -12.28 -0.69 -13.51
CA PRO A 116 -12.49 -2.14 -13.37
C PRO A 116 -13.16 -2.53 -12.04
N ASN A 117 -12.84 -1.84 -10.94
CA ASN A 117 -13.50 -2.05 -9.65
C ASN A 117 -14.98 -1.65 -9.70
N MET A 118 -15.32 -0.57 -10.41
CA MET A 118 -16.71 -0.19 -10.63
C MET A 118 -17.46 -1.26 -11.42
N LEU A 119 -16.84 -1.84 -12.47
CA LEU A 119 -17.43 -2.95 -13.22
C LEU A 119 -17.65 -4.19 -12.34
N TRP A 120 -16.71 -4.54 -11.47
CA TRP A 120 -16.89 -5.63 -10.51
C TRP A 120 -18.14 -5.40 -9.64
N LYS A 121 -18.28 -4.22 -9.04
CA LYS A 121 -19.41 -3.89 -8.17
C LYS A 121 -20.75 -3.98 -8.90
N LEU A 122 -20.80 -3.56 -10.17
CA LEU A 122 -22.01 -3.60 -10.99
C LEU A 122 -22.39 -5.02 -11.40
N LEU A 123 -21.41 -5.88 -11.71
CA LEU A 123 -21.64 -7.22 -12.25
C LEU A 123 -21.73 -8.31 -11.16
N ASN A 124 -21.10 -8.12 -10.00
CA ASN A 124 -21.04 -9.12 -8.93
C ASN A 124 -22.42 -9.57 -8.43
N TRP A 125 -23.39 -8.65 -8.37
CA TRP A 125 -24.77 -8.95 -7.96
C TRP A 125 -25.45 -10.02 -8.84
N GLN A 126 -25.10 -10.12 -10.13
CA GLN A 126 -25.69 -11.10 -11.04
C GLN A 126 -25.33 -12.56 -10.70
N SER A 127 -24.29 -12.77 -9.88
CA SER A 127 -23.91 -14.09 -9.35
C SER A 127 -25.00 -14.71 -8.46
N GLY A 128 -25.85 -13.87 -7.85
CA GLY A 128 -26.82 -14.27 -6.83
C GLY A 128 -26.22 -14.44 -5.43
N ILE A 129 -24.91 -14.26 -5.28
CA ILE A 129 -24.19 -14.34 -4.00
C ILE A 129 -23.92 -12.93 -3.51
N ASN A 130 -24.34 -12.60 -2.30
CA ASN A 130 -23.95 -11.33 -1.67
C ASN A 130 -22.55 -11.48 -1.05
N VAL A 131 -21.53 -11.42 -1.91
CA VAL A 131 -20.12 -11.63 -1.53
C VAL A 131 -19.70 -10.68 -0.39
N LYS A 132 -20.18 -9.43 -0.42
CA LYS A 132 -19.89 -8.43 0.61
C LYS A 132 -20.43 -8.88 1.97
N ALA A 133 -21.70 -9.28 2.05
CA ALA A 133 -22.31 -9.69 3.32
C ALA A 133 -21.64 -10.94 3.92
N VAL A 134 -21.26 -11.92 3.08
CA VAL A 134 -20.51 -13.12 3.51
C VAL A 134 -19.19 -12.73 4.17
N LEU A 135 -18.44 -11.82 3.56
CA LEU A 135 -17.11 -11.44 4.04
C LEU A 135 -17.17 -10.53 5.27
N GLU A 136 -18.18 -9.68 5.39
CA GLU A 136 -18.44 -8.90 6.60
C GLU A 136 -18.81 -9.80 7.78
N MET A 137 -19.67 -10.81 7.55
CA MET A 137 -20.02 -11.81 8.58
C MET A 137 -18.81 -12.65 9.00
N ALA A 138 -17.99 -13.11 8.05
CA ALA A 138 -16.78 -13.86 8.34
C ALA A 138 -15.76 -13.01 9.11
N THR A 139 -15.57 -11.76 8.69
CA THR A 139 -14.62 -10.85 9.35
C THR A 139 -15.07 -10.52 10.76
N THR A 140 -16.36 -10.37 11.02
CA THR A 140 -16.88 -10.06 12.38
C THR A 140 -16.96 -11.29 13.30
N ALA A 141 -16.87 -12.51 12.76
CA ALA A 141 -17.04 -13.76 13.52
C ALA A 141 -16.09 -13.89 14.73
N HIS A 142 -14.88 -13.34 14.66
CA HIS A 142 -13.89 -13.41 15.74
C HIS A 142 -14.17 -12.47 16.92
N LEU A 143 -15.12 -11.53 16.79
CA LEU A 143 -15.49 -10.58 17.83
C LEU A 143 -16.57 -11.13 18.78
N PHE A 144 -17.20 -12.26 18.44
CA PHE A 144 -18.26 -12.85 19.24
C PHE A 144 -17.74 -13.87 20.26
N GLU A 145 -18.41 -13.99 21.40
CA GLU A 145 -18.21 -15.05 22.40
C GLU A 145 -18.29 -16.46 21.77
N THR A 146 -17.63 -17.46 22.37
CA THR A 146 -17.51 -18.84 21.81
C THR A 146 -18.84 -19.40 21.28
N ASN A 147 -19.92 -19.33 22.07
CA ASN A 147 -21.23 -19.88 21.67
C ASN A 147 -21.86 -19.10 20.50
N LYS A 148 -21.79 -17.76 20.54
CA LYS A 148 -22.31 -16.90 19.45
C LYS A 148 -21.47 -17.07 18.18
N ARG A 149 -20.14 -17.16 18.32
CA ARG A 149 -19.21 -17.42 17.21
C ARG A 149 -19.52 -18.73 16.51
N GLN A 150 -19.72 -19.83 17.26
CA GLN A 150 -20.11 -21.11 16.68
C GLN A 150 -21.43 -21.03 15.92
N ASN A 151 -22.42 -20.29 16.45
CA ASN A 151 -23.69 -20.06 15.76
C ASN A 151 -23.51 -19.22 14.49
N THR A 152 -22.67 -18.18 14.51
CA THR A 152 -22.34 -17.37 13.33
C THR A 152 -21.65 -18.22 12.25
N ILE A 153 -20.70 -19.08 12.64
CA ILE A 153 -20.02 -20.01 11.73
C ILE A 153 -21.03 -20.99 11.11
N LYS A 154 -21.92 -21.59 11.91
CA LYS A 154 -22.99 -22.48 11.42
C LYS A 154 -23.93 -21.77 10.44
N ASN A 155 -24.34 -20.53 10.77
CA ASN A 155 -25.20 -19.73 9.88
C ASN A 155 -24.48 -19.38 8.57
N LEU A 156 -23.19 -19.06 8.64
CA LEU A 156 -22.35 -18.80 7.46
C LEU A 156 -22.19 -20.05 6.59
N CYS A 157 -21.97 -21.23 7.19
CA CYS A 157 -21.93 -22.52 6.49
C CYS A 157 -23.25 -22.79 5.76
N ARG A 158 -24.39 -22.70 6.46
CA ARG A 158 -25.71 -22.90 5.85
C ARG A 158 -25.97 -21.94 4.69
N TYR A 159 -25.64 -20.65 4.85
CA TYR A 159 -25.78 -19.68 3.78
C TYR A 159 -24.90 -20.03 2.55
N LEU A 160 -23.64 -20.42 2.78
CA LEU A 160 -22.76 -20.85 1.69
C LEU A 160 -23.31 -22.09 0.99
N GLU A 161 -23.81 -23.07 1.73
CA GLU A 161 -24.41 -24.28 1.15
C GLU A 161 -25.65 -23.98 0.32
N ASP A 162 -26.59 -23.18 0.86
CA ASP A 162 -27.82 -22.80 0.14
C ASP A 162 -27.48 -22.05 -1.15
N THR A 163 -26.54 -21.10 -1.09
CA THR A 163 -26.13 -20.33 -2.28
C THR A 163 -25.41 -21.19 -3.32
N LEU A 164 -24.54 -22.12 -2.89
CA LEU A 164 -23.84 -23.03 -3.80
C LEU A 164 -24.79 -24.09 -4.39
N ALA A 165 -25.75 -24.58 -3.61
CA ALA A 165 -26.80 -25.48 -4.09
C ALA A 165 -27.67 -24.81 -5.16
N LEU A 166 -28.07 -23.55 -4.96
CA LEU A 166 -28.78 -22.75 -5.96
C LEU A 166 -27.97 -22.53 -7.25
N GLN A 167 -26.64 -22.48 -7.16
CA GLN A 167 -25.77 -22.43 -8.34
C GLN A 167 -25.64 -23.78 -9.03
N ALA A 168 -25.55 -24.88 -8.27
CA ALA A 168 -25.51 -26.23 -8.79
C ALA A 168 -26.78 -26.60 -9.55
N ASP A 169 -27.96 -26.19 -9.07
CA ASP A 169 -29.26 -26.46 -9.71
C ASP A 169 -29.41 -25.72 -11.07
N LYS A 170 -28.80 -24.53 -11.20
CA LYS A 170 -28.78 -23.76 -12.46
C LYS A 170 -27.92 -24.39 -13.57
N LYS A 171 -27.23 -25.51 -13.30
CA LYS A 171 -26.35 -26.23 -14.24
C LYS A 171 -27.05 -26.72 -15.51
N GLY A 172 -28.39 -26.66 -15.60
CA GLY A 172 -29.17 -27.05 -16.78
C GLY A 172 -29.56 -25.97 -17.80
N ARG A 173 -29.46 -24.66 -17.52
CA ARG A 173 -29.98 -23.59 -18.43
C ARG A 173 -28.85 -22.80 -19.12
N SER A 174 -28.57 -23.13 -20.38
CA SER A 174 -27.70 -22.34 -21.27
C SER A 174 -28.50 -21.22 -21.94
N ILE A 175 -28.09 -19.95 -21.80
CA ILE A 175 -28.61 -18.83 -22.60
C ILE A 175 -27.59 -18.53 -23.71
N ARG A 176 -28.07 -18.45 -24.96
CA ARG A 176 -27.30 -18.03 -26.13
C ARG A 176 -27.38 -16.51 -26.24
N VAL A 177 -26.26 -15.80 -26.07
CA VAL A 177 -26.14 -14.40 -26.50
C VAL A 177 -24.99 -14.34 -27.51
N LEU A 178 -25.33 -14.14 -28.79
CA LEU A 178 -24.40 -14.21 -29.92
C LEU A 178 -23.58 -15.52 -29.96
N CYS A 179 -22.38 -15.49 -30.55
CA CYS A 179 -21.51 -16.65 -30.81
C CYS A 179 -20.73 -17.14 -29.57
N LEU A 180 -20.85 -16.47 -28.42
CA LEU A 180 -20.20 -16.92 -27.18
C LEU A 180 -21.20 -17.75 -26.37
N ARG A 181 -20.97 -19.06 -26.30
CA ARG A 181 -21.60 -19.94 -25.29
C ARG A 181 -21.10 -19.52 -23.90
N LEU A 182 -21.66 -18.46 -23.32
CA LEU A 182 -21.40 -18.14 -21.92
C LEU A 182 -22.22 -19.13 -21.07
N SER A 183 -21.64 -20.30 -20.82
CA SER A 183 -22.24 -21.32 -19.97
C SER A 183 -22.35 -20.76 -18.55
N ARG A 184 -23.56 -20.30 -18.19
CA ARG A 184 -23.95 -19.98 -16.80
C ARG A 184 -23.97 -21.25 -15.91
N SER A 185 -23.62 -22.41 -16.46
CA SER A 185 -23.97 -23.74 -15.95
C SER A 185 -22.88 -24.42 -15.11
N SER A 186 -21.66 -23.89 -14.98
CA SER A 186 -20.57 -24.58 -14.24
C SER A 186 -20.27 -24.08 -12.82
N GLY A 187 -21.07 -23.15 -12.25
CA GLY A 187 -20.73 -22.56 -10.93
C GLY A 187 -19.39 -21.80 -10.94
N ASN A 188 -19.03 -21.22 -12.09
CA ASN A 188 -17.78 -20.49 -12.37
C ASN A 188 -18.08 -19.02 -12.75
N TYR A 189 -19.30 -18.52 -12.54
CA TYR A 189 -19.64 -17.17 -13.00
C TYR A 189 -18.80 -16.14 -12.23
N LEU A 190 -18.77 -16.26 -10.91
CA LEU A 190 -18.05 -15.32 -10.05
C LEU A 190 -16.55 -15.40 -10.29
N THR A 191 -16.02 -16.61 -10.46
CA THR A 191 -14.60 -16.87 -10.72
C THR A 191 -14.16 -16.34 -12.09
N CYS A 192 -14.95 -16.56 -13.14
CA CYS A 192 -14.69 -16.00 -14.46
C CYS A 192 -14.75 -14.47 -14.45
N LEU A 193 -15.77 -13.89 -13.80
CA LEU A 193 -15.89 -12.44 -13.63
C LEU A 193 -14.67 -11.85 -12.93
N TYR A 194 -14.19 -12.48 -11.86
CA TYR A 194 -13.04 -11.99 -11.10
C TYR A 194 -11.75 -12.00 -11.93
N ASN A 195 -11.50 -13.08 -12.68
CA ASN A 195 -10.37 -13.16 -13.61
C ASN A 195 -10.50 -12.13 -14.75
N PHE A 196 -11.71 -11.88 -15.25
CA PHE A 196 -11.97 -10.85 -16.24
C PHE A 196 -11.64 -9.44 -15.72
N ILE A 197 -12.00 -9.10 -14.48
CA ILE A 197 -11.64 -7.82 -13.87
C ILE A 197 -10.12 -7.66 -13.73
N LYS A 198 -9.41 -8.74 -13.35
CA LYS A 198 -7.93 -8.72 -13.31
C LYS A 198 -7.30 -8.51 -14.69
N PHE A 199 -7.89 -9.10 -15.72
CA PHE A 199 -7.47 -8.86 -17.10
C PHE A 199 -7.70 -7.39 -17.52
N LEU A 200 -8.82 -6.78 -17.12
CA LEU A 200 -9.07 -5.35 -17.35
C LEU A 200 -8.06 -4.45 -16.62
N TYR A 201 -7.59 -4.80 -15.41
CA TYR A 201 -6.50 -4.06 -14.78
C TYR A 201 -5.22 -4.10 -15.61
N LEU A 202 -4.86 -5.28 -16.15
CA LEU A 202 -3.68 -5.41 -17.01
C LEU A 202 -3.83 -4.60 -18.31
N ILE A 203 -4.99 -4.68 -18.98
CA ILE A 203 -5.30 -3.85 -20.15
C ILE A 203 -5.17 -2.37 -19.81
N ASN A 204 -5.72 -1.95 -18.66
CA ASN A 204 -5.65 -0.56 -18.23
C ASN A 204 -4.19 -0.12 -18.10
N VAL A 205 -3.33 -0.87 -17.38
CA VAL A 205 -1.92 -0.50 -17.21
C VAL A 205 -1.19 -0.42 -18.55
N CYS A 206 -1.39 -1.38 -19.46
CA CYS A 206 -0.84 -1.30 -20.81
C CYS A 206 -1.34 -0.05 -21.55
N GLY A 207 -2.64 0.23 -21.46
CA GLY A 207 -3.26 1.45 -22.01
C GLY A 207 -2.67 2.73 -21.44
N GLN A 208 -2.27 2.76 -20.16
CA GLN A 208 -1.62 3.92 -19.56
C GLN A 208 -0.24 4.19 -20.16
N PHE A 209 0.53 3.16 -20.48
CA PHE A 209 1.80 3.34 -21.20
C PHE A 209 1.56 3.95 -22.58
N PHE A 210 0.57 3.46 -23.34
CA PHE A 210 0.22 4.04 -24.64
C PHE A 210 -0.27 5.49 -24.52
N LEU A 211 -1.12 5.78 -23.54
CA LEU A 211 -1.63 7.12 -23.27
C LEU A 211 -0.49 8.09 -22.93
N MET A 212 0.44 7.69 -22.05
CA MET A 212 1.57 8.52 -21.64
C MET A 212 2.56 8.75 -22.80
N ASN A 213 2.86 7.72 -23.59
CA ASN A 213 3.74 7.84 -24.76
C ASN A 213 3.13 8.72 -25.84
N GLY A 214 1.83 8.58 -26.10
CA GLY A 214 1.10 9.45 -27.03
C GLY A 214 1.00 10.89 -26.55
N PHE A 215 0.79 11.10 -25.25
CA PHE A 215 0.66 12.42 -24.64
C PHE A 215 1.96 13.23 -24.64
N LEU A 216 3.09 12.59 -24.32
CA LEU A 216 4.41 13.22 -24.35
C LEU A 216 5.01 13.28 -25.77
N SER A 217 4.36 12.69 -26.77
CA SER A 217 4.81 12.61 -28.16
C SER A 217 6.24 12.06 -28.30
N THR A 218 6.58 11.06 -27.48
CA THR A 218 7.91 10.42 -27.50
C THR A 218 7.94 9.28 -28.51
N SER A 219 9.00 9.18 -29.31
CA SER A 219 9.16 8.11 -30.31
C SER A 219 9.34 6.71 -29.72
N TYR A 220 9.67 6.59 -28.44
CA TYR A 220 10.02 5.33 -27.77
C TYR A 220 9.13 5.08 -26.54
N SER A 221 8.72 3.82 -26.33
CA SER A 221 7.86 3.46 -25.20
C SER A 221 8.57 3.42 -23.84
N PHE A 222 9.89 3.25 -23.84
CA PHE A 222 10.74 3.15 -22.65
C PHE A 222 11.50 4.45 -22.36
N TRP A 223 10.92 5.61 -22.68
CA TRP A 223 11.57 6.92 -22.49
C TRP A 223 12.00 7.18 -21.03
N GLY A 224 11.33 6.59 -20.03
CA GLY A 224 11.70 6.75 -18.62
C GLY A 224 13.11 6.24 -18.28
N LEU A 225 13.54 5.13 -18.89
CA LEU A 225 14.91 4.60 -18.73
C LEU A 225 15.94 5.47 -19.45
N GLN A 226 15.56 6.05 -20.59
CA GLN A 226 16.44 6.96 -21.33
C GLN A 226 16.71 8.22 -20.53
N ILE A 227 15.68 8.85 -19.95
CA ILE A 227 15.89 10.05 -19.12
C ILE A 227 16.75 9.72 -17.90
N LEU A 228 16.60 8.54 -17.29
CA LEU A 228 17.49 8.12 -16.20
C LEU A 228 18.94 7.96 -16.68
N THR A 229 19.13 7.42 -17.88
CA THR A 229 20.45 7.28 -18.51
C THR A 229 21.04 8.64 -18.90
N ASP A 230 20.24 9.57 -19.39
CA ASP A 230 20.64 10.95 -19.70
C ASP A 230 21.09 11.66 -18.44
N LEU A 231 20.32 11.54 -17.36
CA LEU A 231 20.64 12.13 -16.06
C LEU A 231 21.89 11.50 -15.45
N ALA A 232 22.06 10.17 -15.55
CA ALA A 232 23.26 9.47 -15.08
C ALA A 232 24.52 9.87 -15.85
N ASN A 233 24.39 10.20 -17.15
CA ASN A 233 25.48 10.70 -17.98
C ASN A 233 25.70 12.21 -17.86
N GLY A 234 24.93 12.93 -17.03
CA GLY A 234 25.05 14.37 -16.86
C GLY A 234 24.55 15.20 -18.05
N ARG A 235 23.71 14.62 -18.93
CA ARG A 235 23.03 15.36 -20.01
C ARG A 235 21.86 16.14 -19.42
N GLU A 236 21.87 17.45 -19.61
CA GLU A 236 20.81 18.33 -19.12
C GLU A 236 19.66 18.46 -20.15
N TRP A 237 18.52 19.00 -19.71
CA TRP A 237 17.35 19.23 -20.56
C TRP A 237 17.61 20.04 -21.85
N PRO A 238 18.56 21.00 -21.93
CA PRO A 238 18.82 21.72 -23.17
C PRO A 238 19.33 20.81 -24.30
N ASP A 239 20.05 19.74 -23.93
CA ASP A 239 20.65 18.81 -24.88
C ASP A 239 19.64 17.72 -25.30
N SER A 240 18.83 17.24 -24.36
CA SER A 240 17.86 16.16 -24.61
C SER A 240 16.56 16.63 -25.27
N GLY A 241 16.18 17.90 -25.07
CA GLY A 241 14.92 18.46 -25.54
C GLY A 241 13.66 17.90 -24.87
N HIS A 242 13.81 16.96 -23.93
CA HIS A 242 12.72 16.44 -23.12
C HIS A 242 12.41 17.41 -21.98
N PHE A 243 11.13 17.71 -21.79
CA PHE A 243 10.64 18.64 -20.78
C PHE A 243 11.38 20.00 -20.75
N PRO A 244 11.34 20.77 -21.85
CA PRO A 244 12.05 22.05 -21.92
C PRO A 244 11.52 23.04 -20.90
N ARG A 245 12.44 23.73 -20.21
CA ARG A 245 12.11 24.69 -19.14
C ARG A 245 12.21 26.13 -19.61
N VAL A 246 12.87 26.38 -20.74
CA VAL A 246 12.86 27.66 -21.44
C VAL A 246 12.36 27.42 -22.85
N THR A 247 11.35 28.18 -23.25
CA THR A 247 10.70 28.06 -24.55
C THR A 247 10.53 29.43 -25.18
N LEU A 248 10.23 29.45 -26.47
CA LEU A 248 9.91 30.66 -27.21
C LEU A 248 8.41 30.68 -27.53
N CYS A 249 7.86 31.88 -27.57
CA CYS A 249 6.47 32.12 -27.91
C CYS A 249 6.39 33.23 -28.95
N ASP A 250 5.56 33.01 -29.97
CA ASP A 250 5.23 34.03 -30.96
C ASP A 250 3.78 34.46 -30.74
N PHE A 251 3.54 35.75 -30.60
CA PHE A 251 2.20 36.32 -30.52
C PHE A 251 2.07 37.55 -31.41
N ASP A 252 0.87 37.73 -31.94
CA ASP A 252 0.55 38.80 -32.88
C ASP A 252 -0.37 39.83 -32.21
N ILE A 253 0.05 41.09 -32.21
CA ILE A 253 -0.77 42.24 -31.82
C ILE A 253 -1.34 42.87 -33.09
N ARG A 254 -2.65 43.13 -33.09
CA ARG A 254 -3.33 43.83 -34.18
C ARG A 254 -3.54 45.29 -33.78
N ASP A 255 -2.80 46.17 -34.44
CA ASP A 255 -3.06 47.62 -34.43
C ASP A 255 -3.79 48.01 -35.72
N LEU A 256 -4.51 49.14 -35.74
CA LEU A 256 -5.29 49.53 -36.93
C LEU A 256 -4.41 49.57 -38.18
N GLY A 257 -4.62 48.61 -39.10
CA GLY A 257 -3.90 48.51 -40.37
C GLY A 257 -2.65 47.63 -40.38
N ASN A 258 -2.09 47.25 -39.23
CA ASN A 258 -0.83 46.48 -39.14
C ASN A 258 -0.90 45.33 -38.12
N VAL A 259 -0.23 44.22 -38.42
CA VAL A 259 -0.04 43.11 -37.48
C VAL A 259 1.43 43.07 -37.05
N HIS A 260 1.66 43.26 -35.76
CA HIS A 260 2.98 43.22 -35.16
C HIS A 260 3.22 41.88 -34.47
N ARG A 261 4.16 41.11 -34.99
CA ARG A 261 4.55 39.82 -34.40
C ARG A 261 5.71 40.02 -33.43
N HIS A 262 5.52 39.55 -32.21
CA HIS A 262 6.53 39.53 -31.17
C HIS A 262 6.95 38.09 -30.87
N THR A 263 8.26 37.86 -30.80
CA THR A 263 8.82 36.60 -30.28
C THR A 263 9.44 36.89 -28.92
N VAL A 264 8.98 36.19 -27.88
CA VAL A 264 9.45 36.33 -26.50
C VAL A 264 9.97 35.01 -25.96
N GLN A 265 10.95 35.08 -25.06
CA GLN A 265 11.49 33.91 -24.36
C GLN A 265 10.79 33.75 -23.03
N CYS A 266 10.29 32.56 -22.74
CA CYS A 266 9.53 32.27 -21.53
C CYS A 266 10.18 31.15 -20.72
N VAL A 267 10.09 31.26 -19.40
CA VAL A 267 10.45 30.19 -18.46
C VAL A 267 9.17 29.46 -18.07
N LEU A 268 9.17 28.14 -18.24
CA LEU A 268 8.03 27.28 -17.98
C LEU A 268 8.25 26.48 -16.69
N MET A 269 7.93 27.09 -15.54
CA MET A 269 8.15 26.47 -14.22
C MET A 269 7.39 25.16 -14.06
N ILE A 270 6.18 25.06 -14.62
CA ILE A 270 5.33 23.86 -14.52
C ILE A 270 6.01 22.61 -15.11
N ASN A 271 6.87 22.80 -16.12
CA ASN A 271 7.47 21.68 -16.81
C ASN A 271 8.56 20.98 -16.00
N MET A 272 9.21 21.72 -15.11
CA MET A 272 10.12 21.15 -14.11
C MET A 272 9.39 20.12 -13.23
N PHE A 273 8.12 20.36 -12.89
CA PHE A 273 7.32 19.39 -12.13
C PHE A 273 6.86 18.24 -13.00
N ASN A 274 6.37 18.52 -14.21
CA ASN A 274 5.94 17.48 -15.14
C ASN A 274 7.04 16.47 -15.41
N GLU A 275 8.28 16.92 -15.63
CA GLU A 275 9.45 16.04 -15.78
C GLU A 275 9.53 15.01 -14.63
N LYS A 276 9.42 15.47 -13.38
CA LYS A 276 9.55 14.58 -12.20
C LYS A 276 8.33 13.69 -11.99
N ILE A 277 7.14 14.26 -12.18
CA ILE A 277 5.86 13.55 -12.04
C ILE A 277 5.80 12.40 -13.05
N TYR A 278 6.08 12.67 -14.33
CA TYR A 278 6.03 11.63 -15.35
C TYR A 278 7.15 10.59 -15.19
N LEU A 279 8.35 10.99 -14.75
CA LEU A 279 9.40 10.03 -14.39
C LEU A 279 8.93 9.08 -13.29
N PHE A 280 8.40 9.62 -12.20
CA PHE A 280 7.84 8.83 -11.11
C PHE A 280 6.72 7.90 -11.60
N LEU A 281 5.77 8.44 -12.38
CA LEU A 281 4.66 7.66 -12.92
C LEU A 281 5.13 6.53 -13.83
N TRP A 282 6.18 6.73 -14.64
CA TRP A 282 6.72 5.69 -15.50
C TRP A 282 7.20 4.48 -14.69
N PHE A 283 8.03 4.71 -13.66
CA PHE A 283 8.50 3.63 -12.78
C PHE A 283 7.36 3.00 -11.95
N TRP A 284 6.41 3.83 -11.50
CA TRP A 284 5.24 3.36 -10.77
C TRP A 284 4.37 2.44 -11.64
N MET A 285 4.04 2.84 -12.87
CA MET A 285 3.27 2.03 -13.81
C MET A 285 4.00 0.74 -14.17
N PHE A 286 5.32 0.75 -14.27
CA PHE A 286 6.12 -0.46 -14.48
C PHE A 286 6.00 -1.44 -13.31
N LEU A 287 6.10 -0.95 -12.06
CA LEU A 287 5.91 -1.76 -10.85
C LEU A 287 4.49 -2.32 -10.78
N VAL A 288 3.47 -1.47 -10.93
CA VAL A 288 2.06 -1.87 -10.90
C VAL A 288 1.75 -2.87 -12.01
N GLY A 289 2.27 -2.65 -13.22
CA GLY A 289 2.11 -3.55 -14.36
C GLY A 289 2.71 -4.93 -14.11
N SER A 290 3.93 -4.98 -13.57
CA SER A 290 4.62 -6.22 -13.23
C SER A 290 3.85 -7.01 -12.15
N ALA A 291 3.42 -6.33 -11.08
CA ALA A 291 2.62 -6.94 -10.02
C ALA A 291 1.26 -7.44 -10.55
N THR A 292 0.60 -6.66 -11.42
CA THR A 292 -0.70 -7.00 -12.01
C THR A 292 -0.61 -8.18 -12.96
N ALA A 293 0.43 -8.24 -13.81
CA ALA A 293 0.67 -9.37 -14.70
C ALA A 293 0.94 -10.66 -13.93
N GLY A 294 1.84 -10.61 -12.93
CA GLY A 294 2.13 -11.75 -12.07
C GLY A 294 0.90 -12.24 -11.30
N ASN A 295 0.10 -11.31 -10.77
CA ASN A 295 -1.15 -11.64 -10.07
C ASN A 295 -2.20 -12.25 -11.01
N LEU A 296 -2.38 -11.69 -12.21
CA LEU A 296 -3.31 -12.25 -13.20
C LEU A 296 -2.92 -13.68 -13.57
N LEU A 297 -1.63 -13.94 -13.84
CA LEU A 297 -1.13 -15.27 -14.15
C LEU A 297 -1.40 -16.25 -12.98
N TYR A 298 -1.10 -15.84 -11.75
CA TYR A 298 -1.40 -16.63 -10.56
C TYR A 298 -2.90 -16.97 -10.44
N TRP A 299 -3.79 -16.00 -10.66
CA TRP A 299 -5.23 -16.22 -10.57
C TRP A 299 -5.76 -17.10 -11.71
N ILE A 300 -5.28 -16.94 -12.94
CA ILE A 300 -5.66 -17.79 -14.08
C ILE A 300 -5.22 -19.23 -13.81
N CYS A 301 -3.94 -19.45 -13.47
CA CYS A 301 -3.41 -20.78 -13.18
C CYS A 301 -4.14 -21.46 -12.01
N SER A 302 -4.38 -20.71 -10.92
CA SER A 302 -5.03 -21.26 -9.71
C SER A 302 -6.55 -21.43 -9.84
N SER A 303 -7.21 -20.73 -10.78
CA SER A 303 -8.64 -20.87 -11.07
C SER A 303 -8.91 -22.03 -12.05
N MET A 304 -8.04 -22.20 -13.05
CA MET A 304 -8.16 -23.26 -14.05
C MET A 304 -7.72 -24.63 -13.51
N SER A 305 -6.75 -24.67 -12.60
CA SER A 305 -6.24 -25.92 -12.03
C SER A 305 -7.21 -26.50 -10.98
N SER A 306 -7.84 -27.64 -11.30
CA SER A 306 -8.59 -28.42 -10.31
C SER A 306 -7.70 -28.91 -9.18
N ASN A 307 -6.46 -29.29 -9.50
CA ASN A 307 -5.49 -29.80 -8.52
C ASN A 307 -5.18 -28.76 -7.44
N PHE A 308 -4.97 -27.51 -7.83
CA PHE A 308 -4.68 -26.45 -6.87
C PHE A 308 -5.87 -26.14 -5.95
N ARG A 309 -7.11 -26.24 -6.48
CA ARG A 309 -8.34 -26.12 -5.68
C ARG A 309 -8.47 -27.27 -4.69
N GLU A 310 -8.17 -28.49 -5.13
CA GLU A 310 -8.21 -29.71 -4.32
C GLU A 310 -7.15 -29.67 -3.20
N GLU A 311 -5.91 -29.33 -3.53
CA GLU A 311 -4.79 -29.23 -2.59
C GLU A 311 -5.04 -28.17 -1.51
N MET A 312 -5.58 -27.00 -1.90
CA MET A 312 -5.94 -25.95 -0.95
C MET A 312 -6.92 -26.45 0.12
N ILE A 313 -8.00 -27.14 -0.29
CA ILE A 313 -9.02 -27.65 0.63
C ILE A 313 -8.46 -28.81 1.46
N GLN A 314 -7.73 -29.74 0.83
CA GLN A 314 -7.11 -30.86 1.50
C GLN A 314 -6.13 -30.41 2.61
N SER A 315 -5.36 -29.35 2.35
CA SER A 315 -4.44 -28.79 3.34
C SER A 315 -5.15 -28.28 4.60
N HIS A 316 -6.39 -27.79 4.49
CA HIS A 316 -7.14 -27.33 5.67
C HIS A 316 -7.83 -28.48 6.40
N LEU A 317 -8.36 -29.48 5.68
CA LEU A 317 -9.02 -30.63 6.30
C LEU A 317 -8.07 -31.47 7.17
N ARG A 318 -6.81 -31.65 6.74
CA ARG A 318 -5.76 -32.34 7.52
C ARG A 318 -5.48 -31.71 8.89
N ILE A 319 -5.88 -30.46 9.11
CA ILE A 319 -5.62 -29.73 10.38
C ILE A 319 -6.71 -30.03 11.41
N THR A 320 -7.97 -30.14 10.99
CA THR A 320 -9.15 -30.23 11.87
C THR A 320 -9.68 -31.63 12.08
N THR A 321 -9.51 -32.49 11.08
CA THR A 321 -9.97 -33.87 11.11
C THR A 321 -8.76 -34.78 11.14
N ASP A 322 -8.85 -35.95 11.78
CA ASP A 322 -7.86 -37.04 11.66
C ASP A 322 -7.87 -37.64 10.24
N PHE A 323 -7.82 -36.77 9.22
CA PHE A 323 -7.77 -37.09 7.80
C PHE A 323 -6.35 -37.53 7.47
N GLY A 324 -6.20 -38.82 7.20
CA GLY A 324 -4.97 -39.43 6.74
C GLY A 324 -4.69 -39.16 5.26
N ASP A 325 -3.57 -39.69 4.78
CA ASP A 325 -3.20 -39.60 3.35
C ASP A 325 -3.83 -40.72 2.49
N THR A 326 -5.00 -41.25 2.90
CA THR A 326 -5.64 -42.40 2.26
C THR A 326 -6.24 -42.04 0.89
N LEU A 327 -6.27 -43.01 -0.03
CA LEU A 327 -6.77 -42.81 -1.39
C LEU A 327 -8.28 -42.52 -1.42
N SER A 328 -9.05 -43.11 -0.49
CA SER A 328 -10.50 -42.90 -0.34
C SER A 328 -10.79 -41.45 0.06
N GLU A 329 -10.07 -40.93 1.05
CA GLU A 329 -10.21 -39.55 1.52
C GLU A 329 -9.87 -38.53 0.43
N LYS A 330 -8.78 -38.75 -0.32
CA LYS A 330 -8.45 -37.90 -1.49
C LYS A 330 -9.59 -37.85 -2.51
N ARG A 331 -10.17 -39.00 -2.86
CA ARG A 331 -11.32 -39.06 -3.79
C ARG A 331 -12.56 -38.37 -3.22
N LEU A 332 -12.80 -38.50 -1.91
CA LEU A 332 -13.91 -37.84 -1.24
C LEU A 332 -13.74 -36.31 -1.24
N THR A 333 -12.55 -35.80 -0.92
CA THR A 333 -12.24 -34.37 -1.04
C THR A 333 -12.39 -33.87 -2.48
N GLN A 334 -11.96 -34.64 -3.48
CA GLN A 334 -12.16 -34.30 -4.89
C GLN A 334 -13.64 -34.18 -5.26
N ARG A 335 -14.49 -35.08 -4.78
CA ARG A 335 -15.94 -35.02 -5.00
C ARG A 335 -16.54 -33.79 -4.33
N PHE A 336 -16.17 -33.52 -3.08
CA PHE A 336 -16.59 -32.32 -2.35
C PHE A 336 -16.24 -31.04 -3.11
N VAL A 337 -15.00 -30.90 -3.59
CA VAL A 337 -14.54 -29.70 -4.32
C VAL A 337 -15.23 -29.53 -5.68
N ARG A 338 -15.48 -30.62 -6.41
CA ARG A 338 -16.05 -30.56 -7.77
C ARG A 338 -17.57 -30.44 -7.81
N HIS A 339 -18.28 -31.07 -6.87
CA HIS A 339 -19.74 -31.16 -6.91
C HIS A 339 -20.46 -30.31 -5.86
N ALA A 340 -19.90 -30.16 -4.66
CA ALA A 340 -20.54 -29.38 -3.59
C ALA A 340 -20.03 -27.94 -3.56
N LEU A 341 -18.71 -27.75 -3.51
CA LEU A 341 -18.12 -26.43 -3.34
C LEU A 341 -18.09 -25.61 -4.62
N LEU A 342 -17.92 -26.27 -5.79
CA LEU A 342 -17.79 -25.63 -7.11
C LEU A 342 -16.61 -24.62 -7.18
N PRO A 343 -16.27 -24.07 -8.37
CA PRO A 343 -15.22 -23.04 -8.47
C PRO A 343 -15.52 -21.79 -7.64
N ASP A 344 -16.75 -21.29 -7.69
CA ASP A 344 -17.17 -20.07 -7.01
C ASP A 344 -17.11 -20.21 -5.46
N GLY A 345 -17.43 -21.36 -4.89
CA GLY A 345 -17.28 -21.59 -3.45
C GLY A 345 -15.82 -21.66 -3.01
N VAL A 346 -14.93 -22.22 -3.83
CA VAL A 346 -13.47 -22.19 -3.56
C VAL A 346 -12.97 -20.74 -3.56
N LEU A 347 -13.43 -19.90 -4.51
CA LEU A 347 -13.09 -18.49 -4.55
C LEU A 347 -13.56 -17.74 -3.29
N LEU A 348 -14.80 -17.96 -2.85
CA LEU A 348 -15.33 -17.36 -1.63
C LEU A 348 -14.51 -17.74 -0.39
N LEU A 349 -14.15 -19.03 -0.26
CA LEU A 349 -13.28 -19.48 0.83
C LEU A 349 -11.89 -18.85 0.76
N ARG A 350 -11.34 -18.59 -0.43
CA ARG A 350 -10.10 -17.82 -0.60
C ARG A 350 -10.25 -16.37 -0.14
N PHE A 351 -11.35 -15.70 -0.49
CA PHE A 351 -11.60 -14.35 0.01
C PHE A 351 -11.74 -14.31 1.53
N ILE A 352 -12.45 -15.28 2.11
CA ILE A 352 -12.57 -15.45 3.57
C ILE A 352 -11.19 -15.70 4.18
N LYS A 353 -10.36 -16.56 3.60
CA LYS A 353 -8.99 -16.80 4.06
C LYS A 353 -8.16 -15.52 4.09
N ASN A 354 -8.17 -14.75 3.00
CA ASN A 354 -7.39 -13.52 2.88
C ASN A 354 -7.80 -12.44 3.91
N HIS A 355 -9.08 -12.39 4.30
CA HIS A 355 -9.61 -11.36 5.19
C HIS A 355 -9.75 -11.82 6.65
N SER A 356 -10.26 -13.02 6.86
CA SER A 356 -10.60 -13.59 8.18
C SER A 356 -9.51 -14.51 8.75
N GLY A 357 -8.50 -14.87 7.96
CA GLY A 357 -7.35 -15.69 8.37
C GLY A 357 -7.60 -17.20 8.31
N ASP A 358 -6.51 -17.97 8.36
CA ASP A 358 -6.54 -19.43 8.16
C ASP A 358 -7.39 -20.17 9.20
N MET A 359 -7.42 -19.72 10.46
CA MET A 359 -8.16 -20.41 11.53
C MET A 359 -9.67 -20.50 11.23
N LEU A 360 -10.30 -19.35 10.92
CA LEU A 360 -11.74 -19.32 10.62
C LEU A 360 -12.04 -20.13 9.36
N THR A 361 -11.20 -20.00 8.33
CA THR A 361 -11.35 -20.77 7.09
C THR A 361 -11.24 -22.27 7.33
N THR A 362 -10.33 -22.72 8.20
CA THR A 362 -10.17 -24.14 8.54
C THR A 362 -11.43 -24.68 9.23
N GLU A 363 -11.96 -23.97 10.21
CA GLU A 363 -13.20 -24.36 10.90
C GLU A 363 -14.42 -24.37 9.96
N LEU A 364 -14.52 -23.40 9.06
CA LEU A 364 -15.57 -23.33 8.04
C LEU A 364 -15.47 -24.51 7.07
N ILE A 365 -14.27 -24.80 6.56
CA ILE A 365 -14.04 -25.94 5.65
C ILE A 365 -14.37 -27.25 6.35
N ALA A 366 -13.95 -27.42 7.61
CA ALA A 366 -14.24 -28.62 8.40
C ALA A 366 -15.74 -28.81 8.62
N SER A 367 -16.46 -27.73 8.94
CA SER A 367 -17.91 -27.74 9.15
C SER A 367 -18.65 -28.08 7.85
N LEU A 368 -18.32 -27.41 6.74
CA LEU A 368 -18.91 -27.68 5.41
C LEU A 368 -18.63 -29.12 4.94
N PHE A 369 -17.43 -29.63 5.22
CA PHE A 369 -17.06 -30.99 4.84
C PHE A 369 -17.81 -32.03 5.67
N LYS A 370 -17.93 -31.81 6.98
CA LYS A 370 -18.72 -32.67 7.87
C LYS A 370 -20.18 -32.73 7.42
N ASP A 371 -20.80 -31.57 7.17
CA ASP A 371 -22.18 -31.47 6.70
C ASP A 371 -22.36 -32.18 5.34
N TYR A 372 -21.36 -32.10 4.44
CA TYR A 372 -21.36 -32.84 3.17
C TYR A 372 -21.28 -34.36 3.34
N VAL A 373 -20.44 -34.86 4.25
CA VAL A 373 -20.31 -36.30 4.52
C VAL A 373 -21.58 -36.86 5.14
N GLU A 374 -22.18 -36.13 6.08
CA GLU A 374 -23.44 -36.50 6.74
C GLU A 374 -24.60 -36.54 5.74
N ARG A 375 -24.76 -35.52 4.88
CA ARG A 375 -25.85 -35.45 3.89
C ARG A 375 -25.81 -36.54 2.83
N ASN A 376 -24.62 -36.94 2.39
CA ASN A 376 -24.48 -37.96 1.35
C ASN A 376 -24.38 -39.39 1.93
N HIS A 377 -24.56 -39.57 3.24
CA HIS A 377 -24.37 -40.86 3.93
C HIS A 377 -23.01 -41.52 3.62
N LEU A 378 -21.97 -40.72 3.38
CA LEU A 378 -20.66 -41.23 2.94
C LEU A 378 -19.81 -41.77 4.08
N ALA A 379 -20.26 -41.61 5.33
CA ALA A 379 -19.57 -42.13 6.53
C ALA A 379 -19.32 -43.64 6.44
N ASP A 380 -20.23 -44.41 5.83
CA ASP A 380 -20.11 -45.88 5.72
C ASP A 380 -19.17 -46.35 4.60
N THR A 381 -18.80 -45.48 3.66
CA THR A 381 -17.91 -45.83 2.53
C THR A 381 -16.43 -45.61 2.80
N ALA A 382 -16.08 -44.99 3.94
CA ALA A 382 -14.70 -44.73 4.32
C ALA A 382 -14.03 -45.90 5.08
N ASP A 383 -14.77 -46.97 5.42
CA ASP A 383 -14.23 -48.13 6.12
C ASP A 383 -13.64 -49.16 5.13
N PRO A 384 -12.29 -49.28 5.01
CA PRO A 384 -11.66 -50.24 4.10
C PRO A 384 -11.98 -51.71 4.43
N LYS A 385 -12.61 -52.00 5.57
CA LYS A 385 -12.99 -53.37 5.94
C LYS A 385 -14.21 -53.91 5.19
N LYS A 386 -15.01 -53.08 4.50
CA LYS A 386 -16.17 -53.58 3.72
C LYS A 386 -15.88 -53.83 2.24
N ASP A 387 -14.88 -53.18 1.64
CA ASP A 387 -14.49 -53.47 0.25
C ASP A 387 -13.86 -54.88 0.08
N LEU A 388 -13.32 -55.48 1.15
CA LEU A 388 -12.88 -56.89 1.15
C LEU A 388 -14.04 -57.90 1.21
N SER A 389 -15.25 -57.48 1.56
CA SER A 389 -16.41 -58.39 1.67
C SER A 389 -17.25 -58.50 0.40
N ARG A 390 -16.94 -57.72 -0.64
CA ARG A 390 -17.53 -57.84 -1.98
C ARG A 390 -16.47 -58.24 -3.01
N GLN A 391 -15.79 -59.36 -2.76
CA GLN A 391 -15.06 -60.07 -3.82
C GLN A 391 -15.40 -61.55 -3.78
N SER A 392 -15.99 -61.99 -4.90
CA SER A 392 -16.07 -63.37 -5.42
C SER A 392 -17.27 -64.24 -4.95
N PRO A 393 -17.91 -65.03 -5.85
CA PRO A 393 -17.30 -65.64 -7.05
C PRO A 393 -18.11 -65.60 -8.38
N SER A 394 -17.39 -65.94 -9.47
CA SER A 394 -17.83 -66.45 -10.79
C SER A 394 -18.41 -65.43 -11.78
N ASP A 395 -18.23 -65.48 -13.10
CA ASP A 395 -17.31 -66.14 -14.05
C ASP A 395 -17.67 -65.53 -15.42
N ASN A 396 -16.69 -65.36 -16.33
CA ASN A 396 -16.82 -65.08 -17.78
C ASN A 396 -17.72 -63.93 -18.31
N GLY A 397 -17.09 -62.93 -18.94
CA GLY A 397 -17.76 -62.08 -19.94
C GLY A 397 -17.06 -60.77 -20.24
N ARG A 398 -16.60 -60.61 -21.48
CA ARG A 398 -16.05 -59.38 -22.05
C ARG A 398 -17.16 -58.34 -22.29
N ASP A 399 -16.72 -57.10 -22.49
CA ASP A 399 -17.37 -56.00 -23.22
C ASP A 399 -18.06 -54.87 -22.41
N ALA A 400 -17.43 -53.70 -22.55
CA ALA A 400 -17.97 -52.36 -22.78
C ALA A 400 -19.18 -51.84 -21.98
N ASP A 401 -18.88 -50.86 -21.12
CA ASP A 401 -19.49 -49.53 -21.05
C ASP A 401 -20.98 -49.40 -21.44
N HIS A 402 -21.88 -49.47 -20.46
CA HIS A 402 -23.18 -48.80 -20.52
C HIS A 402 -23.59 -48.29 -19.14
N GLY A 403 -24.04 -47.03 -19.14
CA GLY A 403 -24.37 -46.24 -17.97
C GLY A 403 -25.52 -46.76 -17.12
N PHE A 404 -25.38 -46.53 -15.82
CA PHE A 404 -26.45 -46.65 -14.84
C PHE A 404 -27.31 -45.38 -14.91
N PHE A 405 -28.44 -45.50 -15.59
CA PHE A 405 -29.66 -44.77 -15.28
C PHE A 405 -30.42 -45.56 -14.20
N ASP A 406 -31.13 -44.81 -13.35
CA ASP A 406 -32.28 -45.17 -12.51
C ASP A 406 -32.08 -45.05 -10.99
N ALA A 407 -32.61 -43.94 -10.46
CA ALA A 407 -33.37 -43.78 -9.20
C ALA A 407 -33.58 -42.26 -9.00
N GLU A 408 -34.74 -41.68 -8.74
CA GLU A 408 -36.10 -42.15 -8.50
C GLU A 408 -37.03 -40.99 -8.86
N LYS A 409 -38.11 -41.30 -9.59
CA LYS A 409 -39.26 -40.42 -9.82
C LYS A 409 -40.07 -40.37 -8.53
N TYR A 410 -40.14 -39.22 -7.86
CA TYR A 410 -41.15 -39.00 -6.81
C TYR A 410 -42.57 -39.01 -7.42
N PRO A 411 -43.59 -39.53 -6.72
CA PRO A 411 -44.90 -39.80 -7.30
C PRO A 411 -45.69 -38.51 -7.54
N SER A 412 -46.24 -38.38 -8.75
CA SER A 412 -47.35 -37.46 -9.03
C SER A 412 -48.62 -38.04 -8.40
N ASP A 413 -49.06 -37.45 -7.29
CA ASP A 413 -50.47 -37.47 -6.92
C ASP A 413 -51.14 -36.24 -7.54
N GLY A 414 -52.14 -36.49 -8.37
CA GLY A 414 -52.93 -35.47 -9.03
C GLY A 414 -53.98 -34.89 -8.08
N THR A 415 -54.10 -33.57 -8.06
CA THR A 415 -55.40 -32.91 -7.97
C THR A 415 -55.29 -31.50 -8.58
N ASN A 416 -56.28 -31.20 -9.40
CA ASN A 416 -56.38 -30.07 -10.31
C ASN A 416 -56.41 -28.71 -9.61
N GLY A 417 -55.89 -27.68 -10.30
CA GLY A 417 -56.56 -26.37 -10.37
C GLY A 417 -55.77 -25.15 -9.91
N SER A 418 -55.57 -24.25 -10.88
CA SER A 418 -55.31 -22.81 -10.76
C SER A 418 -53.85 -22.33 -10.73
N MET A 419 -53.46 -21.73 -11.86
CA MET A 419 -52.39 -20.74 -11.97
C MET A 419 -52.58 -19.66 -10.91
N ASN A 420 -51.63 -19.52 -10.00
CA ASN A 420 -51.32 -18.23 -9.37
C ASN A 420 -49.82 -18.23 -9.02
N ALA A 421 -49.11 -17.24 -9.58
CA ALA A 421 -47.69 -17.02 -9.34
C ALA A 421 -47.44 -16.78 -7.84
N PRO A 422 -46.45 -17.44 -7.21
CA PRO A 422 -46.09 -17.14 -5.84
C PRO A 422 -45.40 -15.77 -5.77
N LEU A 423 -46.09 -14.82 -5.15
CA LEU A 423 -45.54 -13.55 -4.69
C LEU A 423 -44.35 -13.82 -3.76
N LEU A 424 -43.25 -13.08 -4.00
CA LEU A 424 -42.03 -13.08 -3.19
C LEU A 424 -42.35 -12.97 -1.69
N PRO A 425 -41.69 -13.74 -0.81
CA PRO A 425 -41.93 -13.68 0.62
C PRO A 425 -41.57 -12.28 1.15
N SER A 426 -42.56 -11.59 1.69
CA SER A 426 -42.35 -10.41 2.52
C SER A 426 -41.66 -10.85 3.82
N ALA A 427 -40.65 -10.08 4.25
CA ALA A 427 -39.88 -10.34 5.46
C ALA A 427 -40.79 -10.55 6.70
N PRO A 428 -40.40 -11.42 7.65
CA PRO A 428 -41.25 -11.80 8.77
C PRO A 428 -41.52 -10.63 9.71
N VAL A 429 -42.81 -10.31 9.89
CA VAL A 429 -43.30 -9.43 10.95
C VAL A 429 -43.28 -10.26 12.24
N ILE A 430 -42.38 -9.91 13.16
CA ILE A 430 -42.25 -10.53 14.47
C ILE A 430 -43.52 -10.18 15.27
N SER A 431 -44.33 -11.19 15.58
CA SER A 431 -45.54 -11.02 16.38
C SER A 431 -45.18 -10.92 17.86
N ASP A 432 -45.42 -9.75 18.46
CA ASP A 432 -45.28 -9.45 19.88
C ASP A 432 -46.32 -10.21 20.72
N LYS A 433 -46.06 -11.48 21.02
CA LYS A 433 -46.77 -12.23 22.07
C LYS A 433 -45.80 -13.21 22.72
N ASN A 434 -45.03 -12.75 23.72
CA ASN A 434 -44.63 -13.56 24.90
C ASN A 434 -43.68 -12.88 25.91
N ASN A 435 -43.63 -11.55 26.04
CA ASN A 435 -42.89 -10.92 27.15
C ASN A 435 -43.78 -10.00 28.00
N THR A 436 -44.74 -10.61 28.72
CA THR A 436 -45.39 -9.99 29.88
C THR A 436 -44.63 -10.33 31.16
N LEU A 437 -43.43 -9.74 31.33
CA LEU A 437 -42.77 -9.69 32.64
C LEU A 437 -43.05 -8.33 33.28
N LYS A 438 -43.74 -8.41 34.42
CA LYS A 438 -44.30 -7.32 35.23
C LYS A 438 -43.32 -6.17 35.45
N ALA A 439 -43.82 -4.96 35.24
CA ALA A 439 -43.20 -3.71 35.67
C ALA A 439 -43.18 -3.65 37.21
N GLY A 440 -42.07 -4.07 37.81
CA GLY A 440 -41.74 -3.89 39.22
C GLY A 440 -40.61 -2.86 39.37
N GLU A 441 -40.96 -1.71 39.92
CA GLU A 441 -40.14 -0.69 40.61
C GLU A 441 -38.67 -0.49 40.22
N LYS A 442 -38.43 0.68 39.61
CA LYS A 442 -37.11 1.29 39.36
C LYS A 442 -36.39 1.58 40.69
N ARG A 443 -35.57 0.64 41.19
CA ARG A 443 -34.44 1.01 42.08
C ARG A 443 -33.34 1.60 41.22
N GLY A 444 -33.05 2.89 41.44
CA GLY A 444 -32.02 3.63 40.74
C GLY A 444 -30.65 3.00 40.93
N PHE A 445 -30.18 2.25 39.93
CA PHE A 445 -28.76 2.06 39.73
C PHE A 445 -28.22 3.35 39.13
N ALA A 446 -27.36 4.04 39.88
CA ALA A 446 -26.54 5.11 39.33
C ALA A 446 -25.81 4.58 38.09
N SER A 447 -26.00 5.23 36.95
CA SER A 447 -25.26 4.96 35.72
C SER A 447 -23.76 5.05 36.03
N PRO A 448 -22.92 4.08 35.58
CA PRO A 448 -21.48 4.19 35.76
C PRO A 448 -20.99 5.50 35.13
N PRO A 449 -19.93 6.13 35.70
CA PRO A 449 -19.36 7.32 35.11
C PRO A 449 -18.95 7.03 33.65
N PRO A 450 -19.08 8.02 32.75
CA PRO A 450 -18.73 7.84 31.35
C PRO A 450 -17.29 7.34 31.24
N ALA A 451 -17.10 6.23 30.50
CA ALA A 451 -15.80 5.65 30.26
C ALA A 451 -14.85 6.75 29.78
N VAL A 452 -13.72 6.92 30.48
CA VAL A 452 -12.65 7.80 30.02
C VAL A 452 -12.33 7.37 28.59
N PRO A 453 -12.41 8.26 27.59
CA PRO A 453 -12.12 7.90 26.22
C PRO A 453 -10.72 7.28 26.18
N PRO A 454 -10.56 6.10 25.56
CA PRO A 454 -9.26 5.42 25.55
C PRO A 454 -8.24 6.39 24.97
N LYS A 455 -7.07 6.49 25.63
CA LYS A 455 -5.93 7.23 25.09
C LYS A 455 -5.76 6.85 23.61
N PRO A 456 -5.39 7.81 22.73
CA PRO A 456 -5.19 7.54 21.31
C PRO A 456 -4.41 6.25 21.14
N LYS A 457 -4.91 5.33 20.32
CA LYS A 457 -4.40 3.96 20.13
C LYS A 457 -2.87 3.97 19.90
N GLU A 458 -2.09 3.92 20.96
CA GLU A 458 -0.67 3.61 20.89
C GLU A 458 -0.57 2.20 20.32
N HIS A 459 0.18 2.01 19.23
CA HIS A 459 0.36 0.68 18.65
C HIS A 459 0.97 -0.24 19.72
N PRO A 460 0.25 -1.27 20.21
CA PRO A 460 0.64 -1.92 21.47
C PRO A 460 1.86 -2.84 21.38
N GLN A 461 2.40 -3.04 20.18
CA GLN A 461 3.54 -3.91 19.87
C GLN A 461 4.89 -3.19 19.91
N ASP A 462 4.85 -1.85 19.83
CA ASP A 462 5.98 -1.10 19.34
C ASP A 462 6.77 -0.53 20.51
N ASP A 463 8.05 -0.86 20.56
CA ASP A 463 8.99 -0.26 21.50
C ASP A 463 8.99 1.28 21.31
N PHE A 464 9.30 2.04 22.34
CA PHE A 464 9.54 3.47 22.20
C PHE A 464 10.56 3.76 21.09
N THR A 465 11.58 2.91 20.94
CA THR A 465 12.58 3.05 19.88
C THR A 465 12.00 2.81 18.48
N ASP A 466 11.05 1.89 18.31
CA ASP A 466 10.40 1.67 17.02
C ASP A 466 9.60 2.92 16.63
N ARG A 467 8.81 3.43 17.58
CA ARG A 467 8.02 4.67 17.40
C ARG A 467 8.91 5.86 17.10
N LEU A 468 10.08 5.96 17.73
CA LEU A 468 11.10 6.98 17.44
C LEU A 468 11.47 6.99 15.95
N ASN A 469 11.59 5.82 15.33
CA ASN A 469 11.89 5.68 13.91
C ASN A 469 10.66 5.94 13.04
N TYR A 470 9.70 5.02 13.04
CA TYR A 470 8.67 5.02 12.00
C TYR A 470 7.61 6.11 12.21
N TYR A 471 7.40 6.57 13.46
CA TYR A 471 6.36 7.55 13.77
C TYR A 471 6.95 8.95 13.93
N TYR A 472 7.80 9.17 14.95
CA TYR A 472 8.32 10.50 15.26
C TYR A 472 9.25 11.04 14.16
N SER A 473 10.23 10.25 13.70
CA SER A 473 11.15 10.71 12.64
C SER A 473 10.42 10.94 11.31
N THR A 474 9.51 10.04 10.92
CA THR A 474 8.65 10.22 9.74
C THR A 474 7.80 11.48 9.85
N LEU A 475 7.16 11.73 11.00
CA LEU A 475 6.32 12.91 11.21
C LEU A 475 7.13 14.20 11.12
N ILE A 476 8.28 14.26 11.77
CA ILE A 476 9.21 15.40 11.71
C ILE A 476 9.61 15.69 10.26
N LEU A 477 10.03 14.67 9.52
CA LEU A 477 10.45 14.82 8.12
C LEU A 477 9.31 15.27 7.21
N LEU A 478 8.09 14.75 7.41
CA LEU A 478 6.91 15.18 6.64
C LEU A 478 6.53 16.64 6.93
N ILE A 479 6.55 17.06 8.20
CA ILE A 479 6.27 18.46 8.57
C ILE A 479 7.31 19.39 7.92
N LEU A 480 8.60 19.03 7.99
CA LEU A 480 9.67 19.79 7.36
C LEU A 480 9.52 19.82 5.83
N ALA A 481 9.18 18.70 5.20
CA ALA A 481 8.92 18.62 3.76
C ALA A 481 7.78 19.56 3.34
N ILE A 482 6.68 19.59 4.11
CA ILE A 482 5.54 20.49 3.87
C ILE A 482 5.94 21.95 4.07
N MET A 483 6.68 22.26 5.13
CA MET A 483 7.13 23.63 5.43
C MET A 483 8.06 24.19 4.34
N VAL A 484 9.06 23.41 3.92
CA VAL A 484 9.97 23.80 2.82
C VAL A 484 9.20 23.91 1.51
N SER A 485 8.27 22.98 1.25
CA SER A 485 7.39 23.08 0.08
C SER A 485 6.59 24.38 0.11
N ALA A 486 5.90 24.71 1.20
CA ALA A 486 5.12 25.94 1.28
C ALA A 486 5.99 27.17 0.93
N LYS A 487 7.22 27.26 1.46
CA LYS A 487 8.12 28.38 1.14
C LYS A 487 8.64 28.36 -0.31
N GLN A 488 8.95 27.18 -0.85
CA GLN A 488 9.48 27.00 -2.20
C GLN A 488 8.42 27.20 -3.31
N TYR A 489 7.16 26.84 -3.03
CA TYR A 489 6.09 26.82 -4.03
C TYR A 489 5.15 28.02 -3.94
N VAL A 490 4.88 28.54 -2.73
CA VAL A 490 3.98 29.70 -2.50
C VAL A 490 4.77 30.99 -2.34
N GLY A 491 5.98 30.93 -1.80
CA GLY A 491 6.86 32.08 -1.63
C GLY A 491 7.82 32.27 -2.82
N GLN A 492 8.57 33.38 -2.77
CA GLN A 492 9.76 33.59 -3.62
C GLN A 492 10.96 32.88 -2.98
N PRO A 493 11.51 31.81 -3.59
CA PRO A 493 12.63 31.07 -3.02
C PRO A 493 13.99 31.76 -3.24
N ILE A 494 14.07 32.61 -4.26
CA ILE A 494 15.27 33.31 -4.70
C ILE A 494 14.89 34.74 -5.07
N GLN A 495 15.79 35.70 -4.81
CA GLN A 495 15.69 37.07 -5.29
C GLN A 495 17.01 37.48 -5.91
N CYS A 496 17.00 38.18 -7.05
CA CYS A 496 18.23 38.47 -7.79
C CYS A 496 18.50 39.97 -7.95
N TRP A 497 19.75 40.36 -7.71
CA TRP A 497 20.27 41.68 -8.06
C TRP A 497 20.48 41.78 -9.56
N VAL A 498 19.43 42.23 -10.24
CA VAL A 498 19.42 42.48 -11.68
C VAL A 498 19.81 43.93 -12.00
N PRO A 499 20.36 44.22 -13.20
CA PRO A 499 20.59 45.60 -13.65
C PRO A 499 19.33 46.47 -13.50
N ALA A 500 19.48 47.73 -13.07
CA ALA A 500 18.35 48.63 -12.75
C ALA A 500 17.36 48.91 -13.91
N GLN A 501 17.77 48.59 -15.14
CA GLN A 501 16.93 48.64 -16.34
C GLN A 501 15.93 47.47 -16.41
N PHE A 502 16.17 46.39 -15.68
CA PHE A 502 15.32 45.21 -15.59
C PHE A 502 14.36 45.42 -14.41
N ARG A 503 13.07 45.59 -14.70
CA ARG A 503 12.02 45.87 -13.70
C ARG A 503 10.84 44.94 -13.91
N GLY A 504 10.13 44.58 -12.84
CA GLY A 504 8.89 43.79 -12.93
C GLY A 504 9.15 42.43 -13.57
N GLY A 505 8.49 42.11 -14.68
CA GLY A 505 8.61 40.80 -15.34
C GLY A 505 10.01 40.37 -15.72
N TRP A 506 10.94 41.30 -15.99
CA TRP A 506 12.33 40.93 -16.29
C TRP A 506 13.08 40.44 -15.05
N GLU A 507 12.75 40.98 -13.88
CA GLU A 507 13.27 40.53 -12.59
C GLU A 507 12.70 39.14 -12.26
N GLU A 508 11.37 38.98 -12.34
CA GLU A 508 10.69 37.69 -12.12
C GLU A 508 11.17 36.61 -13.10
N TYR A 509 11.40 36.98 -14.36
CA TYR A 509 11.98 36.09 -15.38
C TYR A 509 13.38 35.61 -14.97
N ALA A 510 14.27 36.54 -14.60
CA ALA A 510 15.64 36.23 -14.22
C ALA A 510 15.67 35.35 -12.96
N GLU A 511 14.85 35.66 -11.96
CA GLU A 511 14.71 34.88 -10.72
C GLU A 511 14.25 33.45 -11.00
N ASN A 512 13.20 33.27 -11.80
CA ASN A 512 12.68 31.94 -12.14
C ASN A 512 13.65 31.15 -13.01
N TYR A 513 14.31 31.81 -13.96
CA TYR A 513 15.38 31.19 -14.76
C TYR A 513 16.49 30.67 -13.85
N CYS A 514 17.00 31.53 -12.96
CA CYS A 514 18.08 31.22 -12.04
C CYS A 514 17.70 30.14 -11.03
N PHE A 515 16.44 30.15 -10.57
CA PHE A 515 15.95 29.09 -9.72
C PHE A 515 16.02 27.74 -10.43
N ILE A 516 15.57 27.65 -11.69
CA ILE A 516 15.40 26.41 -12.44
C ILE A 516 16.71 25.83 -13.01
N GLN A 517 17.65 26.68 -13.40
CA GLN A 517 18.93 26.29 -14.03
C GLN A 517 20.06 25.96 -13.05
N ASN A 518 19.79 26.07 -11.75
CA ASN A 518 20.76 26.04 -10.65
C ASN A 518 21.65 27.28 -10.61
N THR A 519 22.19 27.56 -9.41
CA THR A 519 23.12 28.68 -9.15
C THR A 519 24.47 28.14 -8.69
N TYR A 520 25.52 28.94 -8.69
CA TYR A 520 26.86 28.54 -8.24
C TYR A 520 27.39 29.51 -7.17
N PHE A 521 28.25 29.03 -6.27
CA PHE A 521 28.82 29.85 -5.21
C PHE A 521 30.28 30.19 -5.49
N VAL A 522 30.63 31.48 -5.32
CA VAL A 522 31.99 32.01 -5.43
C VAL A 522 32.21 32.91 -4.21
N PRO A 523 33.24 32.66 -3.39
CA PRO A 523 33.62 33.54 -2.29
C PRO A 523 33.92 34.97 -2.76
N PHE A 524 33.58 35.98 -1.94
CA PHE A 524 33.69 37.40 -2.29
C PHE A 524 35.13 37.89 -2.51
N ASP A 525 36.11 37.22 -1.91
CA ASP A 525 37.54 37.47 -2.06
C ASP A 525 38.12 36.91 -3.37
N THR A 526 37.35 36.05 -4.06
CA THR A 526 37.78 35.42 -5.32
C THR A 526 37.05 36.00 -6.53
N SER A 527 37.76 36.15 -7.63
CA SER A 527 37.16 36.60 -8.90
C SER A 527 36.26 35.51 -9.49
N ILE A 528 35.14 35.90 -10.09
CA ILE A 528 34.24 35.00 -10.82
C ILE A 528 35.04 34.23 -11.90
N PRO A 529 35.03 32.89 -11.89
CA PRO A 529 35.76 32.11 -12.88
C PRO A 529 35.33 32.47 -14.31
N SER A 530 36.29 32.74 -15.21
CA SER A 530 35.96 33.02 -16.62
C SER A 530 35.60 31.76 -17.40
N ASP A 531 36.08 30.59 -16.95
CA ASP A 531 35.85 29.31 -17.59
C ASP A 531 34.43 28.78 -17.29
N PRO A 532 33.58 28.55 -18.31
CA PRO A 532 32.23 28.01 -18.13
C PRO A 532 32.23 26.61 -17.51
N MET A 533 33.27 25.79 -17.73
CA MET A 533 33.36 24.45 -17.13
C MET A 533 33.51 24.53 -15.60
N LYS A 534 34.35 25.46 -15.11
CA LYS A 534 34.50 25.70 -13.66
C LYS A 534 33.20 26.16 -13.03
N ARG A 535 32.46 27.08 -13.68
CA ARG A 535 31.14 27.50 -13.22
C ARG A 535 30.16 26.34 -13.17
N LYS A 536 30.17 25.45 -14.18
CA LYS A 536 29.29 24.27 -14.24
C LYS A 536 29.57 23.30 -13.09
N ILE A 537 30.84 23.05 -12.74
CA ILE A 537 31.23 22.15 -11.65
C ILE A 537 30.81 22.72 -10.28
N GLN A 538 30.81 24.04 -10.11
CA GLN A 538 30.41 24.73 -8.88
C GLN A 538 28.89 24.92 -8.73
N LYS A 539 28.07 24.42 -9.68
CA LYS A 539 26.61 24.53 -9.60
C LYS A 539 26.06 23.75 -8.40
N ILE A 540 25.19 24.40 -7.66
CA ILE A 540 24.47 23.89 -6.51
C ILE A 540 23.03 23.66 -6.93
N GLY A 541 22.58 22.40 -6.92
CA GLY A 541 21.21 22.04 -7.28
C GLY A 541 20.36 21.47 -6.15
N TYR A 542 20.96 21.09 -5.01
CA TYR A 542 20.23 20.35 -3.97
C TYR A 542 19.03 21.11 -3.41
N TYR A 543 19.06 22.44 -3.36
CA TYR A 543 17.98 23.26 -2.78
C TYR A 543 16.63 23.06 -3.49
N GLN A 544 16.65 22.73 -4.78
CA GLN A 544 15.43 22.43 -5.54
C GLN A 544 14.77 21.13 -5.08
N TRP A 545 15.57 20.21 -4.54
CA TRP A 545 15.22 18.82 -4.23
C TRP A 545 14.95 18.57 -2.75
N VAL A 546 15.17 19.55 -1.87
CA VAL A 546 15.04 19.38 -0.42
C VAL A 546 13.68 18.80 -0.02
N PRO A 547 12.51 19.28 -0.52
CA PRO A 547 11.23 18.69 -0.14
C PRO A 547 11.09 17.21 -0.53
N ILE A 548 11.56 16.86 -1.73
CA ILE A 548 11.52 15.49 -2.26
C ILE A 548 12.44 14.59 -1.44
N MET A 549 13.63 15.08 -1.14
CA MET A 549 14.62 14.39 -0.31
C MET A 549 14.05 14.10 1.08
N LEU A 550 13.48 15.10 1.76
CA LEU A 550 12.85 14.92 3.08
C LEU A 550 11.70 13.91 3.05
N ALA A 551 10.84 13.97 2.02
CA ALA A 551 9.75 13.01 1.84
C ALA A 551 10.27 11.58 1.59
N MET A 552 11.34 11.42 0.81
CA MET A 552 11.99 10.14 0.57
C MET A 552 12.60 9.57 1.86
N GLN A 553 13.29 10.39 2.65
CA GLN A 553 13.83 9.98 3.95
C GLN A 553 12.69 9.56 4.91
N ALA A 554 11.58 10.29 4.92
CA ALA A 554 10.40 9.95 5.72
C ALA A 554 9.83 8.57 5.33
N LEU A 555 9.70 8.30 4.03
CA LEU A 555 9.27 7.00 3.52
C LEU A 555 10.21 5.89 3.99
N MET A 556 11.52 6.09 3.87
CA MET A 556 12.52 5.09 4.28
C MET A 556 12.46 4.78 5.79
N PHE A 557 12.18 5.76 6.65
CA PHE A 557 11.91 5.54 8.08
C PHE A 557 10.67 4.70 8.37
N TYR A 558 9.67 4.77 7.50
CA TYR A 558 8.43 4.00 7.62
C TYR A 558 8.55 2.56 7.09
N LEU A 559 9.51 2.28 6.19
CA LEU A 559 9.64 0.98 5.51
C LEU A 559 9.87 -0.20 6.47
N PRO A 560 10.76 -0.16 7.49
CA PRO A 560 10.98 -1.30 8.39
C PRO A 560 9.71 -1.67 9.17
N ASN A 561 8.89 -0.69 9.58
CA ASN A 561 7.59 -0.96 10.20
C ASN A 561 6.62 -1.61 9.21
N THR A 562 6.64 -1.19 7.94
CA THR A 562 5.81 -1.81 6.89
C THR A 562 6.25 -3.26 6.66
N PHE A 563 7.56 -3.52 6.61
CA PHE A 563 8.12 -4.87 6.56
C PHE A 563 7.66 -5.71 7.75
N TRP A 564 7.78 -5.19 8.98
CA TRP A 564 7.33 -5.89 10.19
C TRP A 564 5.85 -6.27 10.09
N ASN A 565 4.97 -5.31 9.80
CA ASN A 565 3.53 -5.55 9.69
C ASN A 565 3.17 -6.56 8.60
N TYR A 566 3.86 -6.50 7.46
CA TYR A 566 3.64 -7.42 6.34
C TYR A 566 4.13 -8.83 6.69
N MET A 567 5.38 -8.95 7.13
CA MET A 567 5.98 -10.25 7.46
C MET A 567 5.37 -10.88 8.70
N SER A 568 4.93 -10.10 9.69
CA SER A 568 4.18 -10.61 10.83
C SER A 568 2.84 -11.21 10.41
N TRP A 569 2.16 -10.63 9.42
CA TRP A 569 0.94 -11.22 8.85
C TRP A 569 1.24 -12.54 8.14
N TYR A 570 2.29 -12.59 7.30
CA TYR A 570 2.75 -13.82 6.64
C TYR A 570 3.30 -14.88 7.60
N SER A 571 3.73 -14.48 8.80
CA SER A 571 4.07 -15.44 9.84
C SER A 571 2.84 -16.30 10.17
N GLY A 572 1.61 -15.77 10.02
CA GLY A 572 0.36 -16.43 10.38
C GLY A 572 -0.16 -16.04 11.76
N PHE A 573 0.60 -15.24 12.53
CA PHE A 573 0.12 -14.66 13.79
C PHE A 573 -0.68 -13.38 13.50
N ARG A 574 -1.95 -13.33 13.90
CA ARG A 574 -2.73 -12.08 13.90
C ARG A 574 -2.40 -11.26 15.14
N LEU A 575 -1.15 -10.81 15.23
CA LEU A 575 -0.61 -10.14 16.42
C LEU A 575 -1.45 -8.93 16.85
N LYS A 576 -1.97 -8.15 15.88
CA LYS A 576 -2.82 -6.98 16.16
C LYS A 576 -4.13 -7.35 16.85
N SER A 577 -4.82 -8.40 16.40
CA SER A 577 -6.10 -8.79 17.01
C SER A 577 -5.91 -9.39 18.39
N ILE A 578 -4.83 -10.17 18.59
CA ILE A 578 -4.52 -10.81 19.88
C ILE A 578 -4.18 -9.77 20.93
N LEU A 579 -3.33 -8.80 20.58
CA LEU A 579 -2.92 -7.77 21.53
C LEU A 579 -4.06 -6.80 21.84
N GLN A 580 -4.90 -6.48 20.85
CA GLN A 580 -6.12 -5.72 21.13
C GLN A 580 -7.05 -6.49 22.09
N MET A 581 -7.24 -7.79 21.87
CA MET A 581 -8.03 -8.64 22.77
C MET A 581 -7.44 -8.68 24.19
N ALA A 582 -6.10 -8.81 24.31
CA ALA A 582 -5.39 -8.77 25.59
C ALA A 582 -5.54 -7.42 26.30
N GLN A 583 -5.41 -6.31 25.56
CA GLN A 583 -5.59 -4.95 26.09
C GLN A 583 -7.02 -4.72 26.60
N GLU A 584 -8.03 -5.18 25.86
CA GLU A 584 -9.44 -5.10 26.27
C GLU A 584 -9.79 -5.99 27.46
N ALA A 585 -9.02 -7.05 27.69
CA ALA A 585 -9.18 -7.99 28.81
C ALA A 585 -8.45 -7.54 30.09
N SER A 586 -7.52 -6.59 29.98
CA SER A 586 -6.96 -5.89 31.15
C SER A 586 -8.00 -5.12 31.97
N GLY A 587 -9.20 -4.87 31.41
CA GLY A 587 -10.31 -4.25 32.12
C GLY A 587 -10.89 -5.13 33.23
N ILE A 588 -11.56 -4.51 34.19
CA ILE A 588 -11.98 -5.01 35.52
C ILE A 588 -12.76 -6.36 35.53
N ASP A 589 -13.32 -6.83 34.42
CA ASP A 589 -14.17 -8.01 34.39
C ASP A 589 -13.38 -9.34 34.37
N ALA A 590 -13.43 -10.07 35.49
CA ALA A 590 -12.76 -11.36 35.67
C ALA A 590 -13.22 -12.43 34.67
N GLN A 591 -14.52 -12.47 34.32
CA GLN A 591 -15.04 -13.46 33.37
C GLN A 591 -14.49 -13.21 31.96
N LYS A 592 -14.45 -11.94 31.54
CA LYS A 592 -13.87 -11.54 30.25
C LYS A 592 -12.37 -11.86 30.19
N LYS A 593 -11.64 -11.65 31.30
CA LYS A 593 -10.23 -11.98 31.43
C LYS A 593 -9.98 -13.49 31.25
N GLU A 594 -10.69 -14.34 31.99
CA GLU A 594 -10.57 -15.80 31.88
C GLU A 594 -10.91 -16.31 30.47
N HIS A 595 -12.00 -15.82 29.89
CA HIS A 595 -12.37 -16.14 28.51
C HIS A 595 -11.26 -15.76 27.52
N THR A 596 -10.67 -14.58 27.67
CA THR A 596 -9.59 -14.10 26.82
C THR A 596 -8.34 -14.96 26.95
N ILE A 597 -7.97 -15.35 28.18
CA ILE A 597 -6.85 -16.27 28.44
C ILE A 597 -7.07 -17.61 27.72
N ASN A 598 -8.27 -18.19 27.82
CA ASN A 598 -8.61 -19.45 27.13
C ASN A 598 -8.47 -19.33 25.61
N VAL A 599 -8.97 -18.23 25.02
CA VAL A 599 -8.89 -17.99 23.57
C VAL A 599 -7.44 -17.79 23.11
N ILE A 600 -6.67 -16.97 23.82
CA ILE A 600 -5.25 -16.71 23.50
C ILE A 600 -4.43 -18.00 23.66
N SER A 601 -4.58 -18.72 24.77
CA SER A 601 -3.91 -20.00 25.02
C SER A 601 -4.16 -21.01 23.91
N HIS A 602 -5.43 -21.24 23.56
CA HIS A 602 -5.81 -22.13 22.46
C HIS A 602 -5.21 -21.67 21.12
N TYR A 603 -5.26 -20.36 20.84
CA TYR A 603 -4.71 -19.79 19.62
C TYR A 603 -3.19 -19.98 19.52
N ILE A 604 -2.43 -19.74 20.60
CA ILE A 604 -0.97 -19.90 20.63
C ILE A 604 -0.60 -21.36 20.40
N LYS A 605 -1.19 -22.28 21.19
CA LYS A 605 -0.94 -23.73 21.07
C LYS A 605 -1.21 -24.22 19.64
N HIS A 606 -2.38 -23.88 19.08
CA HIS A 606 -2.77 -24.30 17.73
C HIS A 606 -1.89 -23.68 16.64
N SER A 607 -1.59 -22.38 16.72
CA SER A 607 -0.78 -21.68 15.72
C SER A 607 0.65 -22.21 15.62
N ILE A 608 1.24 -22.60 16.76
CA ILE A 608 2.59 -23.17 16.82
C ILE A 608 2.59 -24.62 16.35
N ALA A 609 1.60 -25.43 16.77
CA ALA A 609 1.46 -26.82 16.34
C ALA A 609 1.31 -26.91 14.81
N SER A 610 0.42 -26.10 14.22
CA SER A 610 0.17 -26.05 12.78
C SER A 610 1.44 -25.84 11.93
N ARG A 611 2.41 -25.05 12.44
CA ARG A 611 3.65 -24.72 11.72
C ARG A 611 4.76 -25.73 11.90
N THR A 612 4.81 -26.38 13.06
CA THR A 612 5.80 -27.44 13.34
C THR A 612 5.64 -28.60 12.35
N SER A 613 4.41 -28.88 11.90
CA SER A 613 4.09 -29.93 10.91
C SER A 613 4.45 -29.57 9.46
N GLY A 614 4.77 -28.31 9.14
CA GLY A 614 5.36 -27.91 7.85
C GLY A 614 4.41 -27.71 6.66
N HIS A 615 3.08 -27.73 6.83
CA HIS A 615 2.13 -27.75 5.71
C HIS A 615 1.68 -26.36 5.16
N ASN A 616 1.89 -25.26 5.89
CA ASN A 616 1.47 -23.90 5.49
C ASN A 616 2.63 -22.88 5.56
N MET A 617 3.81 -23.25 5.05
CA MET A 617 5.02 -22.45 5.24
C MET A 617 5.42 -21.69 3.97
N TYR A 618 5.12 -20.39 3.91
CA TYR A 618 5.64 -19.52 2.85
C TYR A 618 7.17 -19.41 2.88
N PHE A 619 7.79 -19.47 4.08
CA PHE A 619 9.24 -19.28 4.25
C PHE A 619 9.89 -20.30 5.22
N PRO A 620 10.32 -21.47 4.71
CA PRO A 620 10.97 -22.52 5.52
C PRO A 620 12.23 -22.07 6.24
N TYR A 621 13.02 -21.25 5.55
CA TYR A 621 14.37 -20.87 5.95
C TYR A 621 14.42 -19.95 7.18
N LEU A 622 13.28 -19.34 7.58
CA LEU A 622 13.21 -18.46 8.75
C LEU A 622 13.04 -19.20 10.09
N GLY A 623 13.15 -20.54 10.11
CA GLY A 623 13.11 -21.32 11.34
C GLY A 623 11.70 -21.68 11.84
N ALA A 624 10.70 -21.76 10.95
CA ALA A 624 9.32 -22.05 11.37
C ALA A 624 9.14 -23.44 11.98
N LYS A 625 9.89 -24.46 11.53
CA LYS A 625 9.88 -25.79 12.16
C LYS A 625 10.35 -25.75 13.62
N ALA A 626 11.28 -24.83 13.93
CA ALA A 626 11.79 -24.60 15.28
C ALA A 626 10.88 -23.68 16.13
N GLY A 627 9.78 -23.15 15.57
CA GLY A 627 8.92 -22.19 16.27
C GLY A 627 9.62 -20.87 16.59
N ARG A 628 10.50 -20.40 15.70
CA ARG A 628 11.31 -19.17 15.84
C ARG A 628 11.07 -18.16 14.71
N GLN A 629 10.06 -18.40 13.88
CA GLN A 629 9.84 -17.60 12.67
C GLN A 629 9.46 -16.16 13.02
N LEU A 630 8.52 -15.96 13.95
CA LEU A 630 8.09 -14.63 14.37
C LEU A 630 9.25 -13.88 15.03
N ASN A 631 10.01 -14.55 15.91
CA ASN A 631 11.16 -13.98 16.58
C ASN A 631 12.24 -13.51 15.60
N ASN A 632 12.60 -14.35 14.62
CA ASN A 632 13.58 -13.99 13.60
C ASN A 632 13.09 -12.84 12.71
N ILE A 633 11.79 -12.80 12.35
CA ILE A 633 11.20 -11.68 11.60
C ILE A 633 11.30 -10.38 12.40
N TYR A 634 11.04 -10.42 13.71
CA TYR A 634 11.12 -9.24 14.58
C TYR A 634 12.55 -8.71 14.72
N VAL A 635 13.53 -9.58 14.96
CA VAL A 635 14.96 -9.20 15.00
C VAL A 635 15.42 -8.65 13.64
N THR A 636 14.95 -9.24 12.54
CA THR A 636 15.23 -8.72 11.20
C THR A 636 14.65 -7.32 11.00
N ALA A 637 13.44 -7.06 11.49
CA ALA A 637 12.86 -5.71 11.45
C ALA A 637 13.69 -4.70 12.27
N LYS A 638 14.19 -5.10 13.45
CA LYS A 638 15.11 -4.29 14.27
C LYS A 638 16.43 -3.99 13.56
N LEU A 639 17.00 -4.98 12.89
CA LEU A 639 18.18 -4.80 12.03
C LEU A 639 17.90 -3.80 10.90
N LEU A 640 16.74 -3.91 10.23
CA LEU A 640 16.35 -2.99 9.17
C LEU A 640 16.19 -1.54 9.67
N PHE A 641 15.68 -1.32 10.89
CA PHE A 641 15.66 0.01 11.50
C PHE A 641 17.07 0.57 11.68
N MET A 642 17.99 -0.22 12.26
CA MET A 642 19.39 0.20 12.45
C MET A 642 20.08 0.51 11.12
N LEU A 643 19.99 -0.39 10.14
CA LEU A 643 20.58 -0.20 8.81
C LEU A 643 19.98 1.00 8.09
N ASN A 644 18.66 1.22 8.20
CA ASN A 644 18.01 2.37 7.59
C ASN A 644 18.61 3.67 8.10
N VAL A 645 18.76 3.85 9.41
CA VAL A 645 19.33 5.08 9.99
C VAL A 645 20.75 5.34 9.49
N LEU A 646 21.58 4.29 9.37
CA LEU A 646 22.94 4.41 8.82
C LEU A 646 22.92 4.79 7.33
N ILE A 647 22.04 4.18 6.54
CA ILE A 647 21.86 4.51 5.13
C ILE A 647 21.39 5.96 4.98
N GLN A 648 20.45 6.43 5.82
CA GLN A 648 19.99 7.82 5.80
C GLN A 648 21.14 8.82 6.01
N PHE A 649 22.08 8.52 6.91
CA PHE A 649 23.28 9.36 7.10
C PHE A 649 24.12 9.45 5.83
N VAL A 650 24.33 8.33 5.13
CA VAL A 650 25.08 8.29 3.87
C VAL A 650 24.35 9.07 2.78
N ILE A 651 23.04 8.89 2.63
CA ILE A 651 22.24 9.61 1.63
C ILE A 651 22.28 11.12 1.92
N MET A 652 22.12 11.55 3.17
CA MET A 652 22.17 12.97 3.54
C MET A 652 23.55 13.58 3.23
N ASN A 653 24.64 12.87 3.53
CA ASN A 653 26.00 13.31 3.22
C ASN A 653 26.23 13.42 1.70
N GLY A 654 25.78 12.44 0.94
CA GLY A 654 25.87 12.46 -0.53
C GLY A 654 25.02 13.56 -1.16
N PHE A 655 23.82 13.81 -0.63
CA PHE A 655 22.89 14.83 -1.13
C PHE A 655 23.43 16.26 -0.96
N LEU A 656 24.07 16.56 0.17
CA LEU A 656 24.68 17.86 0.42
C LEU A 656 26.06 18.02 -0.26
N GLY A 657 26.66 16.92 -0.74
CA GLY A 657 27.97 16.94 -1.38
C GLY A 657 29.13 17.19 -0.40
N THR A 658 28.98 16.80 0.87
CA THR A 658 30.00 17.01 1.90
C THR A 658 31.02 15.87 1.93
N ASN A 659 32.32 16.20 2.04
CA ASN A 659 33.42 15.22 2.06
C ASN A 659 33.55 14.44 3.39
N TYR A 660 32.77 14.78 4.41
CA TYR A 660 32.93 14.25 5.76
C TYR A 660 31.57 14.09 6.46
N THR A 661 31.38 12.99 7.17
CA THR A 661 30.09 12.56 7.72
C THR A 661 29.63 13.37 8.94
N PHE A 662 30.57 13.94 9.70
CA PHE A 662 30.32 14.72 10.91
C PHE A 662 30.18 16.23 10.65
N TRP A 663 29.69 16.61 9.48
CA TRP A 663 29.52 18.01 9.10
C TRP A 663 28.61 18.80 10.03
N GLY A 664 27.63 18.16 10.69
CA GLY A 664 26.79 18.84 11.68
C GLY A 664 27.57 19.38 12.88
N ILE A 665 28.56 18.61 13.39
CA ILE A 665 29.44 19.07 14.48
C ILE A 665 30.32 20.22 14.00
N GLN A 666 30.91 20.09 12.80
CA GLN A 666 31.80 21.10 12.26
C GLN A 666 31.11 22.45 12.07
N ILE A 667 29.88 22.46 11.53
CA ILE A 667 29.12 23.70 11.40
C ILE A 667 28.84 24.33 12.77
N MET A 668 28.57 23.54 13.81
CA MET A 668 28.40 24.08 15.16
C MET A 668 29.70 24.64 15.74
N ILE A 669 30.85 24.00 15.47
CA ILE A 669 32.17 24.54 15.83
C ILE A 669 32.43 25.86 15.09
N ASP A 670 32.17 25.89 13.78
CA ASP A 670 32.36 27.09 12.96
C ASP A 670 31.43 28.23 13.41
N LEU A 671 30.17 27.93 13.77
CA LEU A 671 29.24 28.89 14.37
C LEU A 671 29.72 29.43 15.72
N VAL A 672 30.25 28.59 16.60
CA VAL A 672 30.83 29.00 17.89
C VAL A 672 32.11 29.82 17.70
N GLN A 673 32.89 29.53 16.67
CA GLN A 673 34.08 30.30 16.27
C GLN A 673 33.73 31.60 15.53
N GLY A 674 32.46 31.81 15.16
CA GLY A 674 32.02 32.98 14.40
C GLY A 674 32.42 32.96 12.92
N LYS A 675 32.74 31.79 12.36
CA LYS A 675 32.96 31.65 10.91
C LYS A 675 31.64 31.65 10.18
N GLU A 676 31.55 32.45 9.12
CA GLU A 676 30.32 32.58 8.34
C GLU A 676 30.23 31.56 7.21
N TRP A 677 29.04 31.46 6.61
CA TRP A 677 28.79 30.61 5.45
C TRP A 677 29.61 31.03 4.21
N SER A 678 30.02 32.30 4.14
CA SER A 678 30.88 32.86 3.07
C SER A 678 32.24 32.17 3.01
N ASP A 679 32.77 31.77 4.16
CA ASP A 679 34.13 31.24 4.27
C ASP A 679 34.12 29.72 4.16
N SER A 680 33.11 29.08 4.77
CA SER A 680 32.98 27.62 4.78
C SER A 680 32.36 27.05 3.50
N GLY A 681 31.60 27.86 2.75
CA GLY A 681 30.85 27.42 1.57
C GLY A 681 29.69 26.48 1.88
N HIS A 682 29.38 26.21 3.15
CA HIS A 682 28.22 25.43 3.56
C HIS A 682 26.96 26.28 3.48
N PHE A 683 25.93 25.74 2.82
CA PHE A 683 24.63 26.40 2.66
C PHE A 683 24.73 27.89 2.23
N PRO A 684 25.33 28.20 1.07
CA PRO A 684 25.53 29.58 0.65
C PRO A 684 24.20 30.31 0.48
N ARG A 685 24.13 31.52 1.03
CA ARG A 685 22.93 32.36 1.02
C ARG A 685 22.95 33.38 -0.11
N VAL A 686 24.12 33.67 -0.64
CA VAL A 686 24.30 34.46 -1.86
C VAL A 686 25.00 33.58 -2.88
N THR A 687 24.41 33.47 -4.07
CA THR A 687 24.94 32.70 -5.19
C THR A 687 24.94 33.55 -6.45
N LEU A 688 25.70 33.11 -7.44
CA LEU A 688 25.74 33.69 -8.76
C LEU A 688 24.93 32.82 -9.73
N CYS A 689 24.33 33.46 -10.70
CA CYS A 689 23.57 32.82 -11.76
C CYS A 689 23.94 33.44 -13.09
N ASP A 690 24.19 32.57 -14.08
CA ASP A 690 24.31 32.99 -15.48
C ASP A 690 23.00 32.66 -16.19
N PHE A 691 22.28 33.69 -16.64
CA PHE A 691 21.10 33.51 -17.47
C PHE A 691 21.29 34.09 -18.87
N GLU A 692 20.63 33.46 -19.83
CA GLU A 692 20.76 33.80 -21.25
C GLU A 692 19.42 34.29 -21.78
N VAL A 693 19.43 35.46 -22.42
CA VAL A 693 18.27 36.04 -23.10
C VAL A 693 18.54 36.04 -24.59
N ARG A 694 17.68 35.35 -25.34
CA ARG A 694 17.72 35.33 -26.79
C ARG A 694 16.86 36.45 -27.37
N THR A 695 17.47 37.23 -28.26
CA THR A 695 16.77 38.12 -29.18
C THR A 695 16.85 37.54 -30.60
N MET A 696 16.14 38.12 -31.58
CA MET A 696 16.10 37.60 -32.96
C MET A 696 17.48 37.44 -33.63
N ALA A 697 18.49 38.20 -33.22
CA ALA A 697 19.82 38.23 -33.86
C ALA A 697 20.99 37.87 -32.93
N SER A 698 20.81 37.93 -31.60
CA SER A 698 21.89 37.69 -30.64
C SER A 698 21.39 37.09 -29.33
N VAL A 699 22.23 36.27 -28.71
CA VAL A 699 22.04 35.75 -27.35
C VAL A 699 22.89 36.58 -26.39
N HIS A 700 22.24 37.19 -25.40
CA HIS A 700 22.90 37.96 -24.35
C HIS A 700 23.03 37.11 -23.10
N LYS A 701 24.23 37.02 -22.54
CA LYS A 701 24.49 36.33 -21.27
C LYS A 701 24.65 37.36 -20.16
N HIS A 702 23.91 37.18 -19.08
CA HIS A 702 23.96 38.04 -17.91
C HIS A 702 24.35 37.20 -16.70
N THR A 703 25.37 37.65 -15.97
CA THR A 703 25.71 37.11 -14.65
C THR A 703 25.10 38.03 -13.60
N VAL A 704 24.25 37.48 -12.75
CA VAL A 704 23.60 38.21 -11.64
C VAL A 704 23.87 37.53 -10.32
N GLN A 705 23.85 38.33 -9.26
CA GLN A 705 23.97 37.86 -7.89
C GLN A 705 22.58 37.65 -7.31
N CYS A 706 22.31 36.49 -6.73
CA CYS A 706 21.02 36.14 -6.16
C CYS A 706 21.14 35.77 -4.69
N VAL A 707 20.15 36.18 -3.90
CA VAL A 707 19.96 35.78 -2.52
C VAL A 707 19.06 34.54 -2.50
N LEU A 708 19.62 33.43 -2.05
CA LEU A 708 18.96 32.14 -1.95
C LEU A 708 18.40 31.95 -0.53
N MET A 709 17.28 32.63 -0.24
CA MET A 709 16.67 32.62 1.10
C MET A 709 16.29 31.22 1.59
N ILE A 710 15.92 30.31 0.68
CA ILE A 710 15.58 28.93 1.04
C ILE A 710 16.74 28.21 1.73
N ASN A 711 17.98 28.59 1.42
CA ASN A 711 19.15 27.93 1.97
C ASN A 711 19.40 28.27 3.43
N MET A 712 18.95 29.44 3.89
CA MET A 712 18.93 29.79 5.31
C MET A 712 18.06 28.82 6.11
N PHE A 713 16.91 28.43 5.56
CA PHE A 713 16.06 27.41 6.18
C PHE A 713 16.70 26.03 6.10
N ASN A 714 17.23 25.65 4.93
CA ASN A 714 17.88 24.35 4.73
C ASN A 714 19.03 24.13 5.72
N GLU A 715 19.88 25.14 5.95
CA GLU A 715 20.96 25.08 6.93
C GLU A 715 20.43 24.64 8.31
N LYS A 716 19.38 25.30 8.82
CA LYS A 716 18.82 24.99 10.14
C LYS A 716 18.10 23.65 10.18
N ILE A 717 17.37 23.33 9.13
CA ILE A 717 16.66 22.06 8.99
C ILE A 717 17.65 20.89 9.00
N TYR A 718 18.67 20.94 8.15
CA TYR A 718 19.65 19.87 8.04
C TYR A 718 20.54 19.77 9.28
N LEU A 719 20.89 20.89 9.94
CA LEU A 719 21.55 20.85 11.24
C LEU A 719 20.71 20.11 12.29
N PHE A 720 19.45 20.48 12.44
CA PHE A 720 18.53 19.79 13.35
C PHE A 720 18.41 18.30 13.01
N LEU A 721 18.21 17.98 11.72
CA LEU A 721 18.10 16.59 11.26
C LEU A 721 19.39 15.80 11.55
N TRP A 722 20.58 16.38 11.39
CA TRP A 722 21.82 15.69 11.68
C TRP A 722 21.89 15.23 13.15
N TYR A 723 21.57 16.12 14.09
CA TYR A 723 21.54 15.79 15.52
C TYR A 723 20.42 14.82 15.88
N TRP A 724 19.23 14.98 15.28
CA TRP A 724 18.12 14.06 15.46
C TRP A 724 18.48 12.65 14.99
N MET A 725 18.99 12.52 13.77
CA MET A 725 19.45 11.26 13.18
C MET A 725 20.52 10.59 14.02
N PHE A 726 21.43 11.38 14.61
CA PHE A 726 22.48 10.86 15.48
C PHE A 726 21.92 10.24 16.77
N LEU A 727 20.96 10.93 17.41
CA LEU A 727 20.25 10.42 18.58
C LEU A 727 19.47 9.13 18.24
N VAL A 728 18.73 9.14 17.12
CA VAL A 728 17.97 7.97 16.66
C VAL A 728 18.91 6.78 16.37
N ALA A 729 20.09 7.01 15.80
CA ALA A 729 21.09 5.98 15.54
C ALA A 729 21.58 5.31 16.83
N ILE A 730 21.84 6.09 17.88
CA ILE A 730 22.26 5.55 19.18
C ILE A 730 21.15 4.69 19.79
N CYS A 731 19.93 5.24 19.90
CA CYS A 731 18.79 4.52 20.48
C CYS A 731 18.49 3.22 19.71
N THR A 732 18.50 3.26 18.37
CA THR A 732 18.25 2.07 17.52
C THR A 732 19.32 1.00 17.65
N THR A 733 20.58 1.40 17.70
CA THR A 733 21.70 0.45 17.84
C THR A 733 21.64 -0.27 19.19
N LEU A 734 21.38 0.46 20.28
CA LEU A 734 21.21 -0.12 21.61
C LEU A 734 19.99 -1.06 21.66
N ASN A 735 18.87 -0.66 21.05
CA ASN A 735 17.66 -1.46 21.00
C ASN A 735 17.84 -2.76 20.20
N PHE A 736 18.51 -2.69 19.05
CA PHE A 736 18.85 -3.87 18.26
C PHE A 736 19.75 -4.83 19.05
N ALA A 737 20.79 -4.32 19.72
CA ALA A 737 21.67 -5.13 20.56
C ALA A 737 20.91 -5.83 21.70
N TYR A 738 19.99 -5.12 22.36
CA TYR A 738 19.12 -5.67 23.41
C TYR A 738 18.26 -6.82 22.88
N TRP A 739 17.55 -6.62 21.77
CA TRP A 739 16.70 -7.66 21.18
C TRP A 739 17.50 -8.84 20.61
N CYS A 740 18.70 -8.61 20.07
CA CYS A 740 19.61 -9.70 19.72
C CYS A 740 19.98 -10.55 20.95
N CYS A 741 20.33 -9.92 22.07
CA CYS A 741 20.66 -10.66 23.29
C CYS A 741 19.48 -11.50 23.79
N ILE A 742 18.28 -10.92 23.83
CA ILE A 742 17.07 -11.63 24.27
C ILE A 742 16.69 -12.76 23.32
N SER A 743 16.67 -12.49 22.02
CA SER A 743 16.18 -13.46 21.04
C SER A 743 17.12 -14.64 20.84
N PHE A 744 18.44 -14.47 20.97
CA PHE A 744 19.43 -15.53 20.70
C PHE A 744 19.91 -16.30 21.94
N ALA A 745 19.75 -15.77 23.16
CA ALA A 745 20.15 -16.47 24.37
C ALA A 745 18.94 -17.03 25.14
N ASP A 746 18.72 -18.34 25.01
CA ASP A 746 17.62 -19.09 25.66
C ASP A 746 17.54 -18.88 27.18
N THR A 747 18.66 -18.51 27.82
CA THR A 747 18.72 -18.17 29.25
C THR A 747 17.80 -17.01 29.65
N PHE A 748 17.56 -16.04 28.75
CA PHE A 748 16.66 -14.92 29.05
C PHE A 748 15.19 -15.33 28.97
N ASP A 749 14.85 -16.26 28.09
CA ASP A 749 13.50 -16.82 27.99
C ASP A 749 13.20 -17.73 29.19
N GLU A 750 14.17 -18.54 29.61
CA GLU A 750 14.06 -19.35 30.84
C GLU A 750 13.80 -18.48 32.07
N LYS A 751 14.59 -17.42 32.26
CA LYS A 751 14.44 -16.50 33.40
C LYS A 751 13.11 -15.75 33.38
N PHE A 752 12.66 -15.35 32.19
CA PHE A 752 11.40 -14.65 32.01
C PHE A 752 10.21 -15.53 32.44
N ILE A 753 10.13 -16.75 31.93
CA ILE A 753 9.06 -17.69 32.29
C ILE A 753 9.18 -18.15 33.75
N GLU A 754 10.39 -18.36 34.26
CA GLU A 754 10.64 -18.69 35.67
C GLU A 754 10.13 -17.60 36.61
N TYR A 755 10.32 -16.32 36.27
CA TYR A 755 9.82 -15.18 37.05
C TYR A 755 8.29 -15.19 37.16
N HIS A 756 7.57 -15.28 36.04
CA HIS A 756 6.11 -15.26 36.06
C HIS A 756 5.50 -16.52 36.69
N LEU A 757 6.07 -17.72 36.48
CA LEU A 757 5.56 -18.93 37.12
C LEU A 757 5.73 -18.89 38.65
N LYS A 758 6.86 -18.35 39.13
CA LYS A 758 7.06 -18.13 40.58
C LYS A 758 6.09 -17.10 41.14
N LEU A 759 5.74 -16.07 40.36
CA LEU A 759 4.78 -15.06 40.76
C LEU A 759 3.35 -15.65 40.85
N ALA A 760 2.92 -16.38 39.82
CA ALA A 760 1.60 -17.03 39.78
C ALA A 760 1.43 -18.09 40.87
N ARG A 761 2.46 -18.92 41.10
CA ARG A 761 2.40 -20.06 42.02
C ARG A 761 2.92 -19.77 43.42
N LYS A 762 3.14 -18.50 43.75
CA LYS A 762 3.64 -18.06 45.07
C LYS A 762 2.77 -18.59 46.22
N GLU A 763 1.46 -18.71 45.99
CA GLU A 763 0.50 -19.22 46.99
C GLU A 763 0.43 -20.76 47.03
N SER A 764 0.64 -21.45 45.91
CA SER A 764 0.56 -22.92 45.84
C SER A 764 1.73 -23.64 46.54
N GLY A 765 2.88 -22.98 46.73
CA GLY A 765 4.06 -23.58 47.36
C GLY A 765 4.77 -24.64 46.51
N ASP A 766 4.39 -24.82 45.23
CA ASP A 766 4.97 -25.80 44.32
C ASP A 766 6.45 -25.50 44.02
N VAL A 767 7.33 -26.50 44.21
CA VAL A 767 8.75 -26.41 43.81
C VAL A 767 8.86 -26.67 42.31
N LEU A 768 8.98 -25.59 41.55
CA LEU A 768 9.15 -25.66 40.10
C LEU A 768 10.60 -26.01 39.73
N THR A 769 10.82 -27.12 39.02
CA THR A 769 12.17 -27.52 38.59
C THR A 769 12.56 -26.84 37.28
N LYS A 770 13.85 -26.46 37.12
CA LYS A 770 14.36 -25.89 35.86
C LYS A 770 14.12 -26.80 34.65
N VAL A 771 14.09 -28.12 34.85
CA VAL A 771 13.83 -29.10 33.79
C VAL A 771 12.39 -28.98 33.28
N GLN A 772 11.40 -28.87 34.17
CA GLN A 772 10.00 -28.67 33.79
C GLN A 772 9.79 -27.36 33.02
N ILE A 773 10.44 -26.27 33.44
CA ILE A 773 10.37 -24.97 32.75
C ILE A 773 10.93 -25.09 31.32
N LYS A 774 12.13 -25.66 31.17
CA LYS A 774 12.74 -25.87 29.85
C LYS A 774 11.85 -26.71 28.94
N GLU A 775 11.25 -27.77 29.48
CA GLU A 775 10.39 -28.64 28.68
C GLU A 775 9.07 -27.96 28.28
N PHE A 776 8.47 -27.18 29.19
CA PHE A 776 7.31 -26.34 28.88
C PHE A 776 7.62 -25.33 27.76
N ILE A 777 8.77 -24.65 27.84
CA ILE A 777 9.21 -23.73 26.79
C ILE A 777 9.43 -24.49 25.47
N ARG A 778 10.10 -25.64 25.48
CA ARG A 778 10.45 -26.39 24.27
C ARG A 778 9.25 -27.02 23.56
N GLN A 779 8.31 -27.59 24.32
CA GLN A 779 7.16 -28.31 23.77
C GLN A 779 5.96 -27.39 23.48
N CYS A 780 5.66 -26.45 24.38
CA CYS A 780 4.41 -25.68 24.32
C CYS A 780 4.60 -24.29 23.71
N LEU A 781 5.51 -23.48 24.26
CA LEU A 781 5.64 -22.06 23.89
C LEU A 781 6.54 -21.82 22.67
N LYS A 782 7.70 -22.46 22.63
CA LYS A 782 8.81 -22.16 21.70
C LYS A 782 9.21 -20.67 21.74
N PRO A 783 10.28 -20.23 21.03
CA PRO A 783 10.68 -18.82 21.04
C PRO A 783 9.58 -17.86 20.58
N ASP A 784 8.75 -18.25 19.61
CA ASP A 784 7.65 -17.42 19.10
C ASP A 784 6.55 -17.18 20.15
N GLY A 785 6.23 -18.19 20.98
CA GLY A 785 5.25 -18.05 22.05
C GLY A 785 5.76 -17.17 23.19
N VAL A 786 7.05 -17.29 23.56
CA VAL A 786 7.66 -16.41 24.58
C VAL A 786 7.65 -14.96 24.11
N LEU A 787 8.03 -14.68 22.86
CA LEU A 787 7.97 -13.34 22.29
C LEU A 787 6.54 -12.76 22.30
N LEU A 788 5.54 -13.58 21.93
CA LEU A 788 4.14 -13.15 21.96
C LEU A 788 3.67 -12.79 23.38
N ILE A 789 4.12 -13.53 24.39
CA ILE A 789 3.80 -13.22 25.79
C ILE A 789 4.48 -11.93 26.24
N ARG A 790 5.74 -11.68 25.86
CA ARG A 790 6.42 -10.39 26.11
C ARG A 790 5.64 -9.21 25.49
N PHE A 791 5.08 -9.39 24.29
CA PHE A 791 4.21 -8.37 23.70
C PHE A 791 2.91 -8.18 24.49
N ILE A 792 2.30 -9.25 25.00
CA ILE A 792 1.09 -9.17 25.83
C ILE A 792 1.38 -8.44 27.15
N GLU A 793 2.51 -8.74 27.79
CA GLU A 793 2.97 -8.07 29.01
C GLU A 793 3.11 -6.55 28.79
N ASN A 794 3.83 -6.15 27.73
CA ASN A 794 4.04 -4.74 27.39
C ASN A 794 2.75 -4.01 26.98
N CYS A 795 1.81 -4.71 26.35
CA CYS A 795 0.57 -4.15 25.82
C CYS A 795 -0.55 -4.03 26.87
N ALA A 796 -0.70 -5.04 27.72
CA ALA A 796 -1.85 -5.20 28.61
C ALA A 796 -1.45 -5.02 30.07
N SER A 797 -0.83 -6.05 30.67
CA SER A 797 -0.30 -5.99 32.03
C SER A 797 0.54 -7.23 32.35
N ASP A 798 1.44 -7.10 33.32
CA ASP A 798 2.19 -8.21 33.93
C ASP A 798 1.25 -9.28 34.50
N VAL A 799 0.14 -8.86 35.13
CA VAL A 799 -0.85 -9.79 35.72
C VAL A 799 -1.48 -10.70 34.65
N LEU A 800 -1.88 -10.15 33.50
CA LEU A 800 -2.46 -10.95 32.42
C LEU A 800 -1.46 -11.93 31.82
N ALA A 801 -0.20 -11.51 31.64
CA ALA A 801 0.87 -12.37 31.15
C ALA A 801 1.15 -13.52 32.13
N THR A 802 1.20 -13.21 33.43
CA THR A 802 1.39 -14.17 34.52
C THR A 802 0.29 -15.24 34.55
N ASP A 803 -0.98 -14.84 34.51
CA ASP A 803 -2.12 -15.77 34.51
C ASP A 803 -2.18 -16.62 33.22
N LEU A 804 -1.85 -16.02 32.08
CA LEU A 804 -1.77 -16.75 30.81
C LEU A 804 -0.68 -17.82 30.85
N ILE A 805 0.51 -17.50 31.38
CA ILE A 805 1.61 -18.46 31.53
C ILE A 805 1.19 -19.61 32.45
N ASP A 806 0.58 -19.34 33.60
CA ASP A 806 0.15 -20.40 34.52
C ASP A 806 -0.96 -21.27 33.91
N HIS A 807 -1.94 -20.66 33.24
CA HIS A 807 -3.00 -21.40 32.54
C HIS A 807 -2.46 -22.27 31.40
N MET A 808 -1.44 -21.80 30.66
CA MET A 808 -0.82 -22.59 29.60
C MET A 808 0.06 -23.73 30.13
N TYR A 809 0.69 -23.54 31.29
CA TYR A 809 1.56 -24.51 31.96
C TYR A 809 0.76 -25.65 32.59
N ARG A 810 -0.43 -25.36 33.13
CA ARG A 810 -1.43 -26.37 33.50
C ARG A 810 -1.90 -27.15 32.26
#